data_AF-A0A7X7TBR7-F1
#
_entry.id   AF-A0A7X7TBR7-F1
#
_cell.length_a   1.000
_cell.length_b   1.000
_cell.length_c   1.000
_cell.angle_alpha   90.00
_cell.angle_beta   90.00
_cell.angle_gamma   90.00
#
_symmetry.space_group_name_H-M   'P 1'
#
loop_
_entity.id
_entity.type
_entity.pdbx_description
1 polymer ?
#
loop_
_entity_poly.entity_id
_entity_poly.type
_entity_poly.pdbx_seq_one_letter_code
_entity_poly.pdbx_strand_id
1 'polypeptide(L)'
;TDDDTLTGTKNTVTVDKPRKAVTAEFVKVGFKLTTQVTVDPDLLPGFTAEISPPSGLYRPLQKVKLTVTPPPAGFQVRWRGTDKDGIVDPINYVTMTQDTQVSAWYEKIEVKYYAILCGVNDVVGNYPILNYAEADASQLNAALLQRPEWKSENIHLLLGRDATLNRLRLAFLDLRARMDLDDVLVFYFAGHGFAATDTSPYDELDGFDEYIMLTDLEVVSDDQVAKWLGALPSHNYAVFLDTGFNTASATAELSFAPRGLGINVPKPGDDFGIDLIPHQTLFEDGTVFLADPNGMGVVVTAAQGDQAAWEYQELGHGLLTYFLLKAIDGSADQAGNGNGWTSGEECFVNVARNLSAWLKDWDQIGALPADLDQQPGIFDATTAVEIDFVSSPVQGSTGPRTFYIPGAADSIQQIIDVARDGDLIVLAANVYQVGGLVIDKNITITSANPDDPEVVAATVIDCSNTVERGVYFTRNAGPGAVLNGITIRNGTWTALPPETGTYDGRHIAGGGILVGYLASPTIKNCVVSGFRLTGGNAVGGPGVDGDDGGFALGAGIYCAEESAPTIINTTITDCHVVGGNATSGVSASAGDPAANPPVAGSPVAGRGGWGGGARGGGVYIAPLSRAVFRNCTISGCTATGGNGGNGGNYARLNGLDVPGGYGGLWSDSSYAPWQAWGYVGDYRYYSGSGAGVYCEIESEPKFIECLISGNQSRGGMSGRGGTMPAGQDRQQPITAYELPSYGGGVFCGEKVKAEFVKCRFYDNVAPKPSTNYTLSSSLGHGGGIAFERSSSIVFDSCSFRRNNASVGAGMYYLEDFPTVADCNFIANNAYQG
;
A
#
# COMPACT_ATOMS: atom_id res chain seq x y z
N THR A 1 27.17 83.41 10.80
CA THR A 1 28.46 83.64 11.47
C THR A 1 29.54 83.88 10.43
N ASP A 2 30.77 84.20 10.82
CA ASP A 2 31.87 84.45 9.88
C ASP A 2 32.37 83.14 9.23
N ASP A 3 32.08 81.98 9.86
CA ASP A 3 32.24 80.65 9.28
C ASP A 3 31.05 79.77 9.69
N ASP A 4 30.11 79.55 8.78
CA ASP A 4 28.89 78.76 9.04
C ASP A 4 29.12 77.24 9.02
N THR A 5 30.35 76.78 8.81
CA THR A 5 30.71 75.34 8.84
C THR A 5 31.24 74.88 10.20
N LEU A 6 31.50 75.81 11.13
CA LEU A 6 31.97 75.49 12.48
C LEU A 6 30.89 74.78 13.31
N THR A 7 31.21 73.59 13.78
CA THR A 7 30.37 72.77 14.68
C THR A 7 30.72 72.94 16.17
N GLY A 8 31.69 73.80 16.49
CA GLY A 8 32.11 74.08 17.86
C GLY A 8 31.19 75.06 18.60
N THR A 9 31.28 75.09 19.93
CA THR A 9 30.39 75.90 20.80
C THR A 9 30.66 77.42 20.75
N LYS A 10 31.62 77.86 19.94
CA LYS A 10 32.00 79.27 19.77
C LYS A 10 32.15 79.53 18.29
N ASN A 11 31.53 80.62 17.87
CA ASN A 11 31.67 81.14 16.52
C ASN A 11 31.73 82.67 16.59
N THR A 12 32.41 83.27 15.63
CA THR A 12 32.60 84.72 15.58
C THR A 12 31.67 85.29 14.53
N VAL A 13 31.14 86.47 14.77
CA VAL A 13 30.40 87.23 13.76
C VAL A 13 30.92 88.66 13.73
N THR A 14 31.30 89.13 12.56
CA THR A 14 31.64 90.52 12.32
C THR A 14 30.35 91.29 12.08
N VAL A 15 30.04 92.29 12.92
CA VAL A 15 28.82 93.10 12.79
C VAL A 15 29.10 94.30 11.88
N ASP A 16 28.83 94.11 10.60
CA ASP A 16 29.14 95.04 9.50
C ASP A 16 27.93 95.88 9.04
N LYS A 17 26.76 95.70 9.67
CA LYS A 17 25.53 96.42 9.32
C LYS A 17 24.62 96.66 10.54
N PRO A 18 23.73 97.68 10.50
CA PRO A 18 22.95 98.13 11.66
C PRO A 18 22.02 97.07 12.26
N ARG A 19 21.64 96.04 11.50
CA ARG A 19 20.85 94.89 11.97
C ARG A 19 21.40 93.61 11.34
N LYS A 20 22.12 92.81 12.12
CA LYS A 20 22.60 91.48 11.73
C LYS A 20 22.02 90.46 12.69
N ALA A 21 21.23 89.53 12.17
CA ALA A 21 20.71 88.40 12.95
C ALA A 21 21.68 87.23 12.82
N VAL A 22 21.93 86.55 13.95
CA VAL A 22 22.65 85.28 13.99
C VAL A 22 21.68 84.23 14.49
N THR A 23 21.51 83.18 13.71
CA THR A 23 20.73 82.01 14.07
C THR A 23 21.72 80.89 14.34
N ALA A 24 21.65 80.29 15.53
CA ALA A 24 22.31 79.05 15.83
C ALA A 24 21.27 77.93 15.69
N GLU A 25 21.49 77.02 14.76
CA GLU A 25 20.62 75.86 14.56
C GLU A 25 21.19 74.66 15.31
N PHE A 26 20.40 74.07 16.20
CA PHE A 26 20.77 72.83 16.86
C PHE A 26 20.39 71.66 15.95
N VAL A 27 21.40 71.02 15.35
CA VAL A 27 21.20 69.75 14.63
C VAL A 27 21.40 68.60 15.60
N LYS A 28 20.47 67.64 15.62
CA LYS A 28 20.57 66.46 16.47
C LYS A 28 21.75 65.59 15.98
N VAL A 29 22.86 65.62 16.73
CA VAL A 29 24.14 64.96 16.36
C VAL A 29 24.17 63.44 16.57
N GLY A 30 23.10 62.88 17.15
CA GLY A 30 22.96 61.45 17.37
C GLY A 30 21.60 61.11 17.97
N PHE A 31 21.18 59.87 17.76
CA PHE A 31 20.01 59.31 18.41
C PHE A 31 20.43 58.51 19.62
N LYS A 32 19.66 58.63 20.69
CA LYS A 32 19.87 57.88 21.92
C LYS A 32 19.34 56.46 21.72
N LEU A 33 20.22 55.47 21.87
CA LEU A 33 19.86 54.07 22.00
C LEU A 33 19.84 53.73 23.50
N THR A 34 18.74 53.20 24.00
CA THR A 34 18.62 52.68 25.36
C THR A 34 18.50 51.17 25.29
N THR A 35 19.51 50.43 25.74
CA THR A 35 19.52 48.96 25.77
C THR A 35 19.20 48.44 27.17
N GLN A 36 18.36 47.41 27.25
CA GLN A 36 18.03 46.71 28.48
C GLN A 36 17.96 45.21 28.21
N VAL A 37 18.47 44.40 29.14
CA VAL A 37 18.25 42.95 29.15
C VAL A 37 17.65 42.54 30.49
N THR A 38 16.64 41.68 30.47
CA THR A 38 15.97 41.19 31.68
C THR A 38 15.92 39.67 31.71
N VAL A 39 16.20 39.10 32.88
CA VAL A 39 16.08 37.66 33.15
C VAL A 39 15.03 37.48 34.22
N ASP A 40 14.07 36.60 33.99
CA ASP A 40 13.15 36.16 35.04
C ASP A 40 13.88 35.16 35.97
N PRO A 41 14.08 35.49 37.26
CA PRO A 41 14.81 34.64 38.19
C PRO A 41 14.10 33.31 38.50
N ASP A 42 12.78 33.23 38.30
CA ASP A 42 12.03 31.97 38.46
C ASP A 42 12.22 31.06 37.24
N LEU A 43 12.48 31.66 36.08
CA LEU A 43 12.72 30.95 34.82
C LEU A 43 14.18 30.47 34.69
N LEU A 44 15.14 31.33 35.00
CA LEU A 44 16.59 31.07 34.88
C LEU A 44 17.33 31.43 36.18
N PRO A 45 17.19 30.58 37.23
CA PRO A 45 17.78 30.87 38.53
C PRO A 45 19.31 30.92 38.45
N GLY A 46 19.88 32.06 38.84
CA GLY A 46 21.34 32.28 38.88
C GLY A 46 21.99 32.66 37.55
N PHE A 47 21.22 32.80 36.46
CA PHE A 47 21.74 33.25 35.17
C PHE A 47 21.91 34.77 35.12
N THR A 48 23.08 35.23 34.68
CA THR A 48 23.37 36.67 34.52
C THR A 48 23.47 37.01 33.05
N ALA A 49 22.62 37.93 32.58
CA ALA A 49 22.63 38.39 31.21
C ALA A 49 23.19 39.80 31.08
N GLU A 50 23.93 40.04 30.00
CA GLU A 50 24.44 41.34 29.60
C GLU A 50 24.01 41.65 28.17
N ILE A 51 23.91 42.94 27.81
CA ILE A 51 23.63 43.42 26.45
C ILE A 51 24.70 44.43 26.03
N SER A 52 25.23 44.26 24.82
CA SER A 52 26.29 45.08 24.24
C SER A 52 25.89 45.56 22.84
N PRO A 53 26.17 46.82 22.46
CA PRO A 53 26.76 47.86 23.28
C PRO A 53 25.75 48.41 24.32
N PRO A 54 26.23 49.00 25.42
CA PRO A 54 25.38 49.66 26.40
C PRO A 54 24.70 50.90 25.80
N SER A 55 23.70 51.41 26.52
CA SER A 55 22.97 52.64 26.17
C SER A 55 23.91 53.80 25.83
N GLY A 56 23.64 54.54 24.75
CA GLY A 56 24.55 55.56 24.25
C GLY A 56 23.98 56.41 23.11
N LEU A 57 24.79 57.35 22.60
CA LEU A 57 24.46 58.16 21.42
C LEU A 57 25.12 57.56 20.18
N TYR A 58 24.32 57.37 19.14
CA TYR A 58 24.75 56.78 17.88
C TYR A 58 24.41 57.71 16.73
N ARG A 59 25.19 57.65 15.64
CA ARG A 59 24.98 58.54 14.49
C ARG A 59 23.67 58.19 13.78
N PRO A 60 22.97 59.17 13.18
CA PRO A 60 21.85 58.89 12.30
C PRO A 60 22.22 57.88 11.20
N LEU A 61 21.30 56.94 10.91
CA LEU A 61 21.45 55.84 9.96
C LEU A 61 22.55 54.81 10.30
N GLN A 62 23.19 54.91 11.46
CA GLN A 62 24.14 53.90 11.92
C GLN A 62 23.39 52.60 12.22
N LYS A 63 23.81 51.50 11.59
CA LYS A 63 23.37 50.15 11.95
C LYS A 63 24.24 49.63 13.10
N VAL A 64 23.63 49.44 14.26
CA VAL A 64 24.29 49.02 15.50
C VAL A 64 24.07 47.52 15.69
N LYS A 65 25.16 46.74 15.82
CA LYS A 65 25.10 45.32 16.19
C LYS A 65 24.87 45.22 17.69
N LEU A 66 23.81 44.53 18.08
CA LEU A 66 23.46 44.20 19.46
C LEU A 66 23.88 42.76 19.73
N THR A 67 24.36 42.47 20.94
CA THR A 67 24.73 41.12 21.36
C THR A 67 24.37 40.95 22.84
N VAL A 68 23.60 39.92 23.16
CA VAL A 68 23.33 39.50 24.54
C VAL A 68 24.14 38.27 24.92
N THR A 69 24.22 37.97 26.22
CA THR A 69 24.73 36.67 26.70
C THR A 69 23.94 35.54 26.03
N PRO A 70 24.61 34.54 25.41
CA PRO A 70 23.91 33.40 24.81
C PRO A 70 22.98 32.71 25.81
N PRO A 71 21.76 32.32 25.40
CA PRO A 71 20.83 31.66 26.29
C PRO A 71 21.32 30.25 26.65
N PRO A 72 20.99 29.72 27.84
CA PRO A 72 21.20 28.31 28.19
C PRO A 72 20.39 27.36 27.28
N ALA A 73 20.77 26.09 27.22
CA ALA A 73 20.01 25.08 26.47
C ALA A 73 18.54 25.04 26.93
N GLY A 74 17.62 25.03 25.96
CA GLY A 74 16.17 25.08 26.21
C GLY A 74 15.58 26.48 26.40
N PHE A 75 16.37 27.54 26.18
CA PHE A 75 15.94 28.93 26.28
C PHE A 75 16.37 29.72 25.04
N GLN A 76 15.62 30.76 24.71
CA GLN A 76 15.89 31.64 23.59
C GLN A 76 15.79 33.11 24.00
N VAL A 77 16.34 34.00 23.17
CA VAL A 77 16.28 35.44 23.38
C VAL A 77 15.09 36.00 22.62
N ARG A 78 14.36 36.94 23.24
CA ARG A 78 13.39 37.78 22.55
C ARG A 78 13.88 39.21 22.51
N TRP A 79 13.62 39.88 21.39
CA TRP A 79 14.01 41.25 21.16
C TRP A 79 12.79 42.13 20.95
N ARG A 80 12.90 43.40 21.35
CA ARG A 80 11.92 44.43 21.04
C ARG A 80 12.61 45.74 20.72
N GLY A 81 12.20 46.41 19.64
CA GLY A 81 12.74 47.70 19.21
C GLY A 81 14.01 47.60 18.35
N THR A 82 14.27 46.43 17.77
CA THR A 82 15.34 46.15 16.81
C THR A 82 14.85 46.27 15.36
N ASP A 83 15.73 46.09 14.38
CA ASP A 83 15.36 46.03 12.96
C ASP A 83 14.48 44.80 12.64
N LYS A 84 14.64 43.71 13.40
CA LYS A 84 13.88 42.45 13.27
C LYS A 84 13.67 41.82 14.65
N ASP A 85 12.55 42.16 15.28
CA ASP A 85 12.24 41.69 16.65
C ASP A 85 11.99 40.18 16.74
N GLY A 86 11.69 39.51 15.63
CA GLY A 86 11.46 38.06 15.57
C GLY A 86 12.73 37.19 15.58
N ILE A 87 13.93 37.77 15.50
CA ILE A 87 15.18 37.02 15.63
C ILE A 87 15.29 36.51 17.07
N VAL A 88 15.70 35.25 17.25
CA VAL A 88 15.92 34.66 18.59
C VAL A 88 17.40 34.44 18.92
N ASP A 89 18.28 34.73 17.96
CA ASP A 89 19.72 34.73 18.16
C ASP A 89 20.16 35.71 19.25
N PRO A 90 21.27 35.42 19.93
CA PRO A 90 21.88 36.36 20.86
C PRO A 90 22.43 37.61 20.16
N ILE A 91 22.36 37.70 18.83
CA ILE A 91 22.80 38.85 18.03
C ILE A 91 21.62 39.41 17.24
N ASN A 92 21.41 40.73 17.33
CA ASN A 92 20.41 41.44 16.51
C ASN A 92 20.98 42.81 16.07
N TYR A 93 20.24 43.57 15.29
CA TYR A 93 20.66 44.86 14.77
C TYR A 93 19.59 45.92 14.97
N VAL A 94 20.01 47.18 15.15
CA VAL A 94 19.10 48.33 15.14
C VAL A 94 19.71 49.44 14.29
N THR A 95 18.91 49.99 13.38
CA THR A 95 19.28 51.11 12.52
C THR A 95 18.75 52.41 13.14
N MET A 96 19.67 53.32 13.48
CA MET A 96 19.36 54.52 14.26
C MET A 96 18.71 55.62 13.41
N THR A 97 17.39 55.56 13.25
CA THR A 97 16.57 56.60 12.56
C THR A 97 15.90 57.58 13.51
N GLN A 98 15.81 57.22 14.79
CA GLN A 98 15.25 58.01 15.89
C GLN A 98 15.83 57.55 17.23
N ASP A 99 15.48 58.21 18.34
CA ASP A 99 15.81 57.67 19.67
C ASP A 99 15.05 56.35 19.85
N THR A 100 15.76 55.29 20.21
CA THR A 100 15.23 53.93 20.21
C THR A 100 15.49 53.26 21.54
N GLN A 101 14.51 52.52 22.05
CA GLN A 101 14.67 51.63 23.19
C GLN A 101 14.65 50.20 22.69
N VAL A 102 15.72 49.46 22.98
CA VAL A 102 15.86 48.04 22.71
C VAL A 102 15.78 47.30 24.03
N SER A 103 14.89 46.31 24.09
CA SER A 103 14.79 45.39 25.23
C SER A 103 15.04 43.97 24.74
N ALA A 104 15.79 43.20 25.52
CA ALA A 104 15.96 41.77 25.34
C ALA A 104 15.53 41.01 26.60
N TRP A 105 14.93 39.84 26.46
CA TRP A 105 14.64 38.96 27.58
C TRP A 105 14.77 37.50 27.17
N TYR A 106 14.84 36.62 28.16
CA TYR A 106 14.96 35.18 27.95
C TYR A 106 13.62 34.52 28.23
N GLU A 107 13.25 33.59 27.37
CA GLU A 107 12.10 32.72 27.58
C GLU A 107 12.49 31.27 27.29
N LYS A 108 11.70 30.34 27.82
CA LYS A 108 11.86 28.92 27.47
C LYS A 108 11.55 28.75 25.98
N ILE A 109 12.34 27.93 25.28
CA ILE A 109 11.98 27.50 23.92
C ILE A 109 10.66 26.74 24.03
N GLU A 110 9.62 27.27 23.39
CA GLU A 110 8.34 26.61 23.22
C GLU A 110 8.18 26.30 21.74
N VAL A 111 8.51 25.06 21.36
CA VAL A 111 8.28 24.57 20.00
C VAL A 111 6.77 24.50 19.78
N LYS A 112 6.27 25.27 18.81
CA LYS A 112 4.88 25.19 18.36
C LYS A 112 4.83 24.38 17.08
N TYR A 113 3.77 23.61 16.97
CA TYR A 113 3.49 22.79 15.81
C TYR A 113 2.37 23.44 15.01
N TYR A 114 2.64 23.65 13.73
CA TYR A 114 1.73 24.24 12.75
C TYR A 114 1.49 23.27 11.61
N ALA A 115 0.30 23.31 11.02
CA ALA A 115 0.03 22.52 9.84
C ALA A 115 -0.80 23.27 8.81
N ILE A 116 -0.55 22.94 7.55
CA ILE A 116 -1.42 23.26 6.42
C ILE A 116 -1.80 21.92 5.80
N LEU A 117 -3.07 21.54 5.88
CA LEU A 117 -3.59 20.26 5.42
C LEU A 117 -4.61 20.51 4.32
N CYS A 118 -4.31 20.07 3.11
CA CYS A 118 -5.09 20.35 1.91
C CYS A 118 -5.60 19.04 1.29
N GLY A 119 -6.90 18.95 1.03
CA GLY A 119 -7.53 17.80 0.38
C GLY A 119 -8.50 18.24 -0.72
N VAL A 120 -8.32 17.72 -1.93
CA VAL A 120 -9.12 18.11 -3.11
C VAL A 120 -9.64 16.86 -3.82
N ASN A 121 -10.94 16.59 -3.69
CA ASN A 121 -11.61 15.50 -4.41
C ASN A 121 -11.99 15.90 -5.84
N ASP A 122 -12.47 17.13 -6.00
CA ASP A 122 -13.03 17.65 -7.25
C ASP A 122 -12.39 18.99 -7.61
N VAL A 123 -11.99 19.08 -8.88
CA VAL A 123 -11.45 20.29 -9.50
C VAL A 123 -12.46 20.77 -10.54
N VAL A 124 -12.84 22.05 -10.49
CA VAL A 124 -13.87 22.63 -11.36
C VAL A 124 -13.43 22.61 -12.83
N GLY A 125 -13.63 21.52 -13.58
CA GLY A 125 -13.04 21.47 -14.93
C GLY A 125 -13.29 20.24 -15.79
N ASN A 126 -14.16 19.32 -15.36
CA ASN A 126 -14.39 18.03 -16.03
C ASN A 126 -13.14 17.12 -16.02
N TYR A 127 -12.43 17.10 -14.88
CA TYR A 127 -11.37 16.15 -14.55
C TYR A 127 -11.94 14.91 -13.84
N PRO A 128 -11.19 13.80 -13.74
CA PRO A 128 -11.58 12.68 -12.87
C PRO A 128 -11.87 13.15 -11.44
N ILE A 129 -12.85 12.53 -10.79
CA ILE A 129 -13.19 12.85 -9.40
C ILE A 129 -12.49 11.83 -8.50
N LEU A 130 -11.75 12.31 -7.51
CA LEU A 130 -11.22 11.50 -6.41
C LEU A 130 -12.26 11.41 -5.30
N ASN A 131 -12.18 10.34 -4.51
CA ASN A 131 -13.15 10.06 -3.46
C ASN A 131 -12.59 10.33 -2.07
N TYR A 132 -11.27 10.19 -1.88
CA TYR A 132 -10.69 10.11 -0.54
C TYR A 132 -9.77 11.25 -0.15
N ALA A 133 -9.30 12.09 -1.09
CA ALA A 133 -8.37 13.18 -0.80
C ALA A 133 -8.86 14.17 0.29
N GLU A 134 -10.14 14.54 0.30
CA GLU A 134 -10.71 15.36 1.38
C GLU A 134 -10.81 14.61 2.72
N ALA A 135 -11.16 13.32 2.68
CA ALA A 135 -11.26 12.47 3.86
C ALA A 135 -9.87 12.22 4.47
N ASP A 136 -8.86 12.03 3.63
CA ASP A 136 -7.46 11.84 3.96
C ASP A 136 -6.92 13.02 4.78
N ALA A 137 -7.05 14.26 4.26
CA ALA A 137 -6.64 15.48 4.97
C ALA A 137 -7.40 15.68 6.29
N SER A 138 -8.71 15.40 6.30
CA SER A 138 -9.55 15.51 7.50
C SER A 138 -9.15 14.50 8.59
N GLN A 139 -8.82 13.27 8.21
CA GLN A 139 -8.39 12.22 9.14
C GLN A 139 -7.00 12.47 9.68
N LEU A 140 -6.07 12.99 8.86
CA LEU A 140 -4.77 13.44 9.34
C LEU A 140 -4.91 14.58 10.36
N ASN A 141 -5.76 15.57 10.09
CA ASN A 141 -6.08 16.62 11.06
C ASN A 141 -6.60 16.03 12.39
N ALA A 142 -7.53 15.08 12.33
CA ALA A 142 -8.06 14.42 13.51
C ALA A 142 -6.98 13.65 14.27
N ALA A 143 -6.07 12.96 13.57
CA ALA A 143 -4.96 12.22 14.17
C ALA A 143 -3.96 13.15 14.88
N LEU A 144 -3.59 14.28 14.26
CA LEU A 144 -2.72 15.28 14.88
C LEU A 144 -3.37 15.88 16.13
N LEU A 145 -4.66 16.26 16.08
CA LEU A 145 -5.37 16.86 17.22
C LEU A 145 -5.60 15.92 18.41
N GLN A 146 -5.33 14.61 18.28
CA GLN A 146 -5.31 13.69 19.41
C GLN A 146 -4.05 13.85 20.29
N ARG A 147 -3.11 14.70 19.88
CA ARG A 147 -1.76 14.82 20.45
C ARG A 147 -1.60 16.18 21.13
N PRO A 148 -0.93 16.26 22.29
CA PRO A 148 -0.89 17.47 23.10
C PRO A 148 -0.14 18.64 22.46
N GLU A 149 0.72 18.38 21.47
CA GLU A 149 1.52 19.38 20.75
C GLU A 149 0.68 20.18 19.75
N TRP A 150 -0.40 19.58 19.25
CA TRP A 150 -1.21 20.10 18.16
C TRP A 150 -2.44 20.86 18.66
N LYS A 151 -2.59 22.10 18.20
CA LYS A 151 -3.71 22.99 18.57
C LYS A 151 -4.50 23.34 17.32
N SER A 152 -5.83 23.31 17.40
CA SER A 152 -6.70 23.62 16.25
C SER A 152 -6.44 25.00 15.65
N GLU A 153 -6.08 26.00 16.45
CA GLU A 153 -5.74 27.35 15.98
C GLU A 153 -4.40 27.45 15.21
N ASN A 154 -3.59 26.39 15.22
CA ASN A 154 -2.33 26.30 14.49
C ASN A 154 -2.46 25.46 13.20
N ILE A 155 -3.65 24.91 12.91
CA ILE A 155 -3.89 24.07 11.73
C ILE A 155 -4.81 24.81 10.75
N HIS A 156 -4.33 24.98 9.51
CA HIS A 156 -5.14 25.41 8.38
C HIS A 156 -5.61 24.17 7.61
N LEU A 157 -6.86 23.75 7.84
CA LEU A 157 -7.51 22.66 7.11
C LEU A 157 -8.29 23.21 5.91
N LEU A 158 -7.87 22.87 4.70
CA LEU A 158 -8.42 23.36 3.43
C LEU A 158 -9.00 22.17 2.64
N LEU A 159 -10.33 22.07 2.56
CA LEU A 159 -11.02 20.95 1.92
C LEU A 159 -11.93 21.43 0.79
N GLY A 160 -11.94 20.69 -0.33
CA GLY A 160 -12.85 20.91 -1.45
C GLY A 160 -12.87 22.37 -1.88
N ARG A 161 -14.05 23.01 -1.83
CA ARG A 161 -14.24 24.43 -2.24
C ARG A 161 -13.37 25.46 -1.49
N ASP A 162 -12.86 25.13 -0.29
CA ASP A 162 -12.01 26.02 0.49
C ASP A 162 -10.52 25.87 0.11
N ALA A 163 -10.14 24.78 -0.56
CA ALA A 163 -8.81 24.52 -1.09
C ALA A 163 -8.57 25.28 -2.40
N THR A 164 -8.42 26.60 -2.28
CA THR A 164 -8.16 27.55 -3.37
C THR A 164 -6.74 28.12 -3.29
N LEU A 165 -6.18 28.57 -4.41
CA LEU A 165 -4.83 29.18 -4.44
C LEU A 165 -4.70 30.31 -3.43
N ASN A 166 -5.71 31.19 -3.39
CA ASN A 166 -5.70 32.32 -2.47
C ASN A 166 -5.73 31.89 -1.00
N ARG A 167 -6.49 30.84 -0.65
CA ARG A 167 -6.55 30.32 0.72
C ARG A 167 -5.25 29.65 1.14
N LEU A 168 -4.67 28.83 0.27
CA LEU A 168 -3.38 28.18 0.53
C LEU A 168 -2.28 29.21 0.74
N ARG A 169 -2.20 30.22 -0.15
CA ARG A 169 -1.25 31.33 -0.01
C ARG A 169 -1.45 32.12 1.28
N LEU A 170 -2.70 32.39 1.67
CA LEU A 170 -3.00 33.10 2.92
C LEU A 170 -2.61 32.28 4.16
N ALA A 171 -2.70 30.95 4.12
CA ALA A 171 -2.24 30.08 5.20
C ALA A 171 -0.72 30.21 5.41
N PHE A 172 0.08 30.14 4.34
CA PHE A 172 1.53 30.38 4.43
C PHE A 172 1.87 31.79 4.94
N LEU A 173 1.13 32.82 4.51
CA LEU A 173 1.33 34.19 5.00
C LEU A 173 0.98 34.35 6.50
N ASP A 174 -0.05 33.66 6.99
CA ASP A 174 -0.39 33.62 8.40
C ASP A 174 0.73 32.94 9.22
N LEU A 175 1.19 31.77 8.78
CA LEU A 175 2.28 31.04 9.45
C LEU A 175 3.57 31.84 9.47
N ARG A 176 3.93 32.50 8.36
CA ARG A 176 5.09 33.40 8.29
C ARG A 176 5.08 34.50 9.36
N ALA A 177 3.89 34.97 9.75
CA ALA A 177 3.75 36.01 10.77
C ALA A 177 3.77 35.47 12.21
N ARG A 178 3.58 34.16 12.40
CA ARG A 178 3.36 33.52 13.71
C ARG A 178 4.48 32.58 14.15
N MET A 179 5.18 31.96 13.21
CA MET A 179 6.26 31.02 13.49
C MET A 179 7.53 31.74 13.96
N ASP A 180 8.33 31.07 14.78
CA ASP A 180 9.73 31.40 15.04
C ASP A 180 10.68 30.30 14.53
N LEU A 181 11.97 30.34 14.87
CA LEU A 181 13.00 29.48 14.25
C LEU A 181 12.89 28.00 14.66
N ASP A 182 12.34 27.71 15.84
CA ASP A 182 12.35 26.37 16.42
C ASP A 182 11.03 25.61 16.17
N ASP A 183 10.01 26.31 15.67
CA ASP A 183 8.68 25.75 15.39
C ASP A 183 8.72 24.66 14.31
N VAL A 184 7.74 23.74 14.32
CA VAL A 184 7.63 22.65 13.32
C VAL A 184 6.43 22.88 12.41
N LEU A 185 6.61 22.68 11.11
CA LEU A 185 5.53 22.70 10.12
C LEU A 185 5.26 21.28 9.57
N VAL A 186 3.99 20.89 9.51
CA VAL A 186 3.53 19.83 8.62
C VAL A 186 2.76 20.43 7.45
N PHE A 187 3.24 20.23 6.22
CA PHE A 187 2.47 20.52 5.02
C PHE A 187 2.00 19.20 4.39
N TYR A 188 0.69 19.08 4.18
CA TYR A 188 0.09 17.90 3.61
C TYR A 188 -0.81 18.29 2.43
N PHE A 189 -0.66 17.57 1.33
CA PHE A 189 -1.56 17.68 0.18
C PHE A 189 -2.03 16.31 -0.29
N ALA A 190 -3.34 16.18 -0.53
CA ALA A 190 -3.95 15.08 -1.26
C ALA A 190 -4.82 15.63 -2.38
N GLY A 191 -4.66 15.10 -3.58
CA GLY A 191 -5.44 15.52 -4.74
C GLY A 191 -4.77 15.17 -6.05
N HIS A 192 -5.20 15.85 -7.11
CA HIS A 192 -4.61 15.65 -8.43
C HIS A 192 -3.28 16.38 -8.61
N GLY A 193 -2.36 15.72 -9.32
CA GLY A 193 -1.10 16.30 -9.80
C GLY A 193 -0.92 16.11 -11.30
N PHE A 194 -0.11 16.97 -11.91
CA PHE A 194 0.32 16.86 -13.30
C PHE A 194 1.63 17.63 -13.52
N ALA A 195 2.35 17.30 -14.58
CA ALA A 195 3.53 18.06 -15.00
C ALA A 195 3.23 18.89 -16.25
N ALA A 196 3.81 20.09 -16.35
CA ALA A 196 3.69 20.97 -17.52
C ALA A 196 4.97 21.78 -17.74
N THR A 197 5.10 22.41 -18.91
CA THR A 197 6.33 23.13 -19.29
C THR A 197 6.82 24.05 -18.18
N ASP A 198 8.08 23.85 -17.81
CA ASP A 198 8.79 24.54 -16.74
C ASP A 198 8.74 26.07 -16.89
N THR A 199 8.54 26.74 -15.75
CA THR A 199 8.45 28.19 -15.62
C THR A 199 9.38 28.81 -14.58
N SER A 200 10.58 29.22 -14.97
CA SER A 200 11.45 30.20 -14.26
C SER A 200 11.25 30.36 -12.73
N PRO A 201 12.19 29.86 -11.89
CA PRO A 201 13.46 29.21 -12.24
C PRO A 201 13.26 28.02 -13.19
N TYR A 202 14.25 27.82 -14.07
CA TYR A 202 14.25 26.65 -14.95
C TYR A 202 15.16 25.63 -14.31
N ASP A 203 14.62 24.88 -13.36
CA ASP A 203 15.34 23.98 -12.47
C ASP A 203 15.22 22.49 -12.80
N GLU A 204 14.37 22.16 -13.78
CA GLU A 204 14.00 20.78 -14.10
C GLU A 204 14.90 20.19 -15.21
N LEU A 205 15.38 18.96 -15.00
CA LEU A 205 16.16 18.16 -15.94
C LEU A 205 15.39 17.76 -17.19
N ASP A 206 14.06 17.70 -17.13
CA ASP A 206 13.21 17.38 -18.27
C ASP A 206 12.46 18.57 -18.87
N GLY A 207 12.51 19.72 -18.19
CA GLY A 207 11.87 20.96 -18.58
C GLY A 207 10.36 20.99 -18.30
N PHE A 208 9.88 20.23 -17.31
CA PHE A 208 8.53 20.29 -16.80
C PHE A 208 8.51 20.58 -15.29
N ASP A 209 7.80 21.64 -14.86
CA ASP A 209 7.46 21.78 -13.44
C ASP A 209 6.34 20.79 -13.09
N GLU A 210 6.33 20.30 -11.86
CA GLU A 210 5.21 19.58 -11.29
C GLU A 210 4.23 20.49 -10.57
N TYR A 211 2.95 20.20 -10.76
CA TYR A 211 1.86 21.00 -10.24
C TYR A 211 0.91 20.18 -9.39
N ILE A 212 0.53 20.72 -8.23
CA ILE A 212 -0.65 20.29 -7.49
C ILE A 212 -1.88 21.10 -7.90
N MET A 213 -3.03 20.44 -8.03
CA MET A 213 -4.27 21.08 -8.47
C MET A 213 -5.14 21.49 -7.30
N LEU A 214 -5.58 22.75 -7.31
CA LEU A 214 -6.54 23.29 -6.37
C LEU A 214 -7.94 23.35 -7.00
N THR A 215 -8.97 23.50 -6.18
CA THR A 215 -10.36 23.35 -6.64
C THR A 215 -10.77 24.43 -7.66
N ASP A 216 -10.11 25.59 -7.65
CA ASP A 216 -10.43 26.78 -8.44
C ASP A 216 -9.79 26.83 -9.85
N LEU A 217 -9.34 25.67 -10.38
CA LEU A 217 -8.54 25.53 -11.61
C LEU A 217 -7.16 26.16 -11.57
N GLU A 218 -6.80 26.79 -10.45
CA GLU A 218 -5.46 27.28 -10.25
C GLU A 218 -4.55 26.13 -9.85
N VAL A 219 -3.29 26.23 -10.28
CA VAL A 219 -2.27 25.20 -10.10
C VAL A 219 -1.12 25.81 -9.32
N VAL A 220 -0.48 25.01 -8.49
CA VAL A 220 0.66 25.45 -7.68
C VAL A 220 1.83 24.56 -8.03
N SER A 221 2.90 25.17 -8.54
CA SER A 221 4.15 24.46 -8.79
C SER A 221 4.88 24.14 -7.48
N ASP A 222 5.66 23.07 -7.49
CA ASP A 222 6.77 22.78 -6.54
C ASP A 222 7.51 24.04 -6.12
N ASP A 223 7.92 24.83 -7.10
CA ASP A 223 8.71 26.02 -7.05
C ASP A 223 7.99 27.18 -6.31
N GLN A 224 6.67 27.29 -6.46
CA GLN A 224 5.84 28.17 -5.64
C GLN A 224 5.77 27.72 -4.18
N VAL A 225 5.65 26.41 -3.93
CA VAL A 225 5.65 25.84 -2.57
C VAL A 225 7.02 26.03 -1.92
N ALA A 226 8.11 25.72 -2.62
CA ALA A 226 9.49 25.91 -2.17
C ALA A 226 9.73 27.35 -1.76
N LYS A 227 9.26 28.31 -2.56
CA LYS A 227 9.33 29.74 -2.25
C LYS A 227 8.52 30.14 -1.01
N TRP A 228 7.36 29.54 -0.77
CA TRP A 228 6.59 29.80 0.44
C TRP A 228 7.25 29.20 1.67
N LEU A 229 7.77 27.97 1.58
CA LEU A 229 8.54 27.31 2.63
C LEU A 229 9.80 28.12 2.99
N GLY A 230 10.61 28.50 2.00
CA GLY A 230 11.82 29.28 2.20
C GLY A 230 11.59 30.71 2.73
N ALA A 231 10.34 31.19 2.73
CA ALA A 231 9.96 32.47 3.31
C ALA A 231 9.52 32.39 4.79
N LEU A 232 9.37 31.18 5.34
CA LEU A 232 9.03 30.95 6.74
C LEU A 232 10.23 31.20 7.66
N PRO A 233 10.00 31.56 8.93
CA PRO A 233 11.07 31.69 9.93
C PRO A 233 11.73 30.37 10.29
N SER A 234 10.94 29.30 10.49
CA SER A 234 11.48 27.95 10.76
C SER A 234 11.78 27.22 9.47
N HIS A 235 12.75 26.32 9.56
CA HIS A 235 13.12 25.39 8.51
C HIS A 235 12.98 23.91 8.91
N ASN A 236 12.27 23.65 10.02
CA ASN A 236 11.90 22.31 10.47
C ASN A 236 10.51 22.00 9.89
N TYR A 237 10.46 21.32 8.75
CA TYR A 237 9.20 20.94 8.12
C TYR A 237 9.19 19.49 7.66
N ALA A 238 8.02 18.86 7.79
CA ALA A 238 7.70 17.59 7.15
C ALA A 238 6.61 17.85 6.10
N VAL A 239 6.88 17.48 4.86
CA VAL A 239 5.93 17.58 3.75
C VAL A 239 5.48 16.18 3.36
N PHE A 240 4.18 15.97 3.21
CA PHE A 240 3.59 14.71 2.77
C PHE A 240 2.69 14.96 1.56
N LEU A 241 3.01 14.33 0.43
CA LEU A 241 2.31 14.53 -0.84
C LEU A 241 1.62 13.23 -1.28
N ASP A 242 0.32 13.12 -1.03
CA ASP A 242 -0.54 12.04 -1.53
C ASP A 242 -1.14 12.41 -2.89
N THR A 243 -0.24 12.61 -3.85
CA THR A 243 -0.50 13.00 -5.23
C THR A 243 0.41 12.18 -6.17
N GLY A 244 0.05 12.12 -7.44
CA GLY A 244 0.89 11.56 -8.50
C GLY A 244 0.89 12.47 -9.72
N PHE A 245 1.85 12.26 -10.62
CA PHE A 245 2.02 13.09 -11.82
C PHE A 245 1.80 12.27 -13.10
N ASN A 246 2.19 10.99 -13.08
CA ASN A 246 1.81 10.03 -14.09
C ASN A 246 0.35 9.58 -13.93
N THR A 247 -0.30 9.28 -15.05
CA THR A 247 -1.64 8.68 -15.06
C THR A 247 -1.56 7.20 -15.40
N ALA A 248 -2.63 6.50 -15.04
CA ALA A 248 -2.83 5.10 -15.33
C ALA A 248 -4.25 4.92 -15.85
N SER A 249 -4.53 3.81 -16.53
CA SER A 249 -5.90 3.52 -16.96
C SER A 249 -6.75 3.32 -15.72
N ALA A 250 -7.60 4.29 -15.37
CA ALA A 250 -8.50 4.15 -14.22
C ALA A 250 -9.33 2.87 -14.36
N THR A 251 -9.06 1.89 -13.51
CA THR A 251 -9.76 0.61 -13.50
C THR A 251 -10.93 0.72 -12.53
N ALA A 252 -12.00 1.41 -12.97
CA ALA A 252 -13.21 1.60 -12.15
C ALA A 252 -13.79 0.28 -11.61
N GLU A 253 -13.60 -0.83 -12.34
CA GLU A 253 -14.00 -2.17 -11.92
C GLU A 253 -13.20 -2.67 -10.70
N LEU A 254 -11.94 -2.26 -10.58
CA LEU A 254 -11.02 -2.62 -9.51
C LEU A 254 -11.07 -1.67 -8.31
N SER A 255 -11.85 -0.61 -8.39
CA SER A 255 -11.98 0.40 -7.32
C SER A 255 -10.68 1.13 -6.97
N PHE A 256 -9.75 1.19 -7.92
CA PHE A 256 -8.57 2.04 -7.88
C PHE A 256 -8.82 3.30 -8.73
N ALA A 257 -8.40 4.45 -8.22
CA ALA A 257 -8.39 5.69 -8.99
C ALA A 257 -6.99 6.34 -8.94
N PRO A 258 -6.39 6.66 -10.11
CA PRO A 258 -5.10 7.31 -10.15
C PRO A 258 -5.23 8.78 -9.74
N ARG A 259 -4.24 9.27 -9.01
CA ARG A 259 -4.16 10.66 -8.57
C ARG A 259 -3.44 11.55 -9.57
N GLY A 260 -2.64 11.02 -10.49
CA GLY A 260 -2.03 11.80 -11.56
C GLY A 260 -2.87 11.90 -12.83
N LEU A 261 -2.83 13.08 -13.47
CA LEU A 261 -3.50 13.32 -14.75
C LEU A 261 -2.68 12.91 -15.98
N GLY A 262 -1.36 12.76 -15.84
CA GLY A 262 -0.48 12.26 -16.92
C GLY A 262 -0.45 13.17 -18.14
N ILE A 263 -0.63 14.49 -17.97
CA ILE A 263 -0.52 15.48 -19.04
C ILE A 263 0.90 15.50 -19.61
N ASN A 264 1.91 15.40 -18.73
CA ASN A 264 3.27 14.98 -18.98
C ASN A 264 3.70 14.06 -17.84
N VAL A 265 4.86 13.40 -17.96
CA VAL A 265 5.39 12.48 -16.95
C VAL A 265 6.79 12.97 -16.57
N PRO A 266 7.01 13.36 -15.31
CA PRO A 266 8.33 13.76 -14.81
C PRO A 266 9.35 12.65 -14.98
N LYS A 267 10.62 13.03 -15.14
CA LYS A 267 11.72 12.06 -15.10
C LYS A 267 12.01 11.60 -13.67
N PRO A 268 12.43 10.34 -13.49
CA PRO A 268 12.90 9.89 -12.18
C PRO A 268 14.04 10.78 -11.64
N GLY A 269 13.88 11.28 -10.42
CA GLY A 269 14.86 12.15 -9.75
C GLY A 269 14.68 13.65 -10.00
N ASP A 270 13.64 14.02 -10.75
CA ASP A 270 13.14 15.38 -11.04
C ASP A 270 11.67 15.35 -10.58
N ASP A 271 11.49 15.23 -9.27
CA ASP A 271 10.18 15.01 -8.65
C ASP A 271 9.86 16.24 -7.82
N PHE A 272 8.60 16.70 -7.78
CA PHE A 272 8.10 17.80 -6.93
C PHE A 272 8.74 17.92 -5.53
N GLY A 273 9.12 16.81 -4.89
CA GLY A 273 9.76 16.81 -3.58
C GLY A 273 11.22 17.28 -3.56
N ILE A 274 11.98 17.18 -4.65
CA ILE A 274 13.39 17.57 -4.73
C ILE A 274 13.55 19.08 -4.60
N ASP A 275 12.65 19.88 -5.15
CA ASP A 275 12.72 21.36 -5.13
C ASP A 275 12.35 21.95 -3.78
N LEU A 276 11.69 21.16 -2.95
CA LEU A 276 11.37 21.54 -1.58
C LEU A 276 12.53 21.30 -0.61
N ILE A 277 13.67 20.75 -1.05
CA ILE A 277 14.87 20.59 -0.22
C ILE A 277 16.11 21.21 -0.88
N PRO A 278 17.16 21.55 -0.11
CA PRO A 278 18.42 22.00 -0.69
C PRO A 278 19.06 20.93 -1.56
N HIS A 279 19.28 21.24 -2.84
CA HIS A 279 19.88 20.32 -3.79
C HIS A 279 20.74 21.07 -4.84
N GLN A 280 21.60 20.31 -5.51
CA GLN A 280 22.42 20.81 -6.60
C GLN A 280 22.15 19.98 -7.86
N THR A 281 21.59 20.61 -8.89
CA THR A 281 21.32 19.99 -10.19
C THR A 281 22.38 20.42 -11.19
N LEU A 282 22.97 19.45 -11.91
CA LEU A 282 23.92 19.70 -13.00
C LEU A 282 23.23 19.32 -14.32
N PHE A 283 22.93 20.31 -15.14
CA PHE A 283 22.28 20.10 -16.43
C PHE A 283 23.25 19.57 -17.49
N GLU A 284 22.71 18.97 -18.55
CA GLU A 284 23.50 18.41 -19.67
C GLU A 284 24.38 19.45 -20.38
N ASP A 285 24.00 20.73 -20.34
CA ASP A 285 24.77 21.84 -20.91
C ASP A 285 25.92 22.34 -20.00
N GLY A 286 26.07 21.74 -18.81
CA GLY A 286 27.08 22.05 -17.82
C GLY A 286 26.71 23.19 -16.86
N THR A 287 25.49 23.72 -16.93
CA THR A 287 24.99 24.68 -15.94
C THR A 287 24.64 23.99 -14.62
N VAL A 288 24.79 24.73 -13.51
CA VAL A 288 24.50 24.23 -12.16
C VAL A 288 23.36 25.06 -11.59
N PHE A 289 22.27 24.40 -11.24
CA PHE A 289 21.24 24.97 -10.36
C PHE A 289 21.59 24.63 -8.91
N LEU A 290 21.33 25.58 -8.02
CA LEU A 290 21.44 25.42 -6.58
C LEU A 290 20.10 25.82 -6.01
N ALA A 291 19.27 24.82 -5.70
CA ALA A 291 18.09 25.02 -4.87
C ALA A 291 18.57 25.17 -3.42
N ASP A 292 18.19 26.27 -2.78
CA ASP A 292 18.44 26.48 -1.36
C ASP A 292 17.17 27.02 -0.68
N PRO A 293 16.14 26.18 -0.46
CA PRO A 293 15.02 26.47 0.42
C PRO A 293 15.44 26.51 1.91
N ASN A 294 16.71 26.81 2.23
CA ASN A 294 17.26 27.15 3.55
C ASN A 294 16.90 26.17 4.69
N GLY A 295 16.67 24.87 4.46
CA GLY A 295 16.08 24.03 5.50
C GLY A 295 16.59 22.64 5.75
N MET A 296 16.16 22.11 6.90
CA MET A 296 16.38 20.74 7.38
C MET A 296 15.16 19.85 7.08
N GLY A 297 14.27 20.28 6.18
CA GLY A 297 13.00 19.61 5.99
C GLY A 297 13.13 18.25 5.31
N VAL A 298 12.07 17.46 5.50
CA VAL A 298 11.89 16.15 4.88
C VAL A 298 10.59 16.15 4.07
N VAL A 299 10.63 15.56 2.89
CA VAL A 299 9.47 15.42 1.99
C VAL A 299 9.25 13.95 1.72
N VAL A 300 8.01 13.50 1.85
CA VAL A 300 7.58 12.14 1.53
C VAL A 300 6.49 12.21 0.46
N THR A 301 6.74 11.59 -0.68
CA THR A 301 5.80 11.54 -1.81
C THR A 301 5.15 10.16 -1.90
N ALA A 302 3.94 10.09 -2.47
CA ALA A 302 3.21 8.82 -2.61
C ALA A 302 3.83 7.88 -3.65
N ALA A 303 4.48 8.44 -4.66
CA ALA A 303 5.08 7.76 -5.79
C ALA A 303 6.36 8.49 -6.23
N GLN A 304 7.22 7.82 -6.99
CA GLN A 304 8.19 8.47 -7.87
C GLN A 304 7.44 9.22 -9.00
N GLY A 305 8.08 10.17 -9.67
CA GLY A 305 7.47 11.07 -10.64
C GLY A 305 6.94 10.34 -11.88
N ASP A 306 7.63 9.28 -12.30
CA ASP A 306 7.20 8.41 -13.41
C ASP A 306 6.20 7.32 -12.99
N GLN A 307 5.85 7.26 -11.70
CA GLN A 307 4.93 6.28 -11.13
C GLN A 307 3.55 6.89 -10.84
N ALA A 308 2.52 6.05 -10.87
CA ALA A 308 1.17 6.46 -10.52
C ALA A 308 0.94 6.35 -9.01
N ALA A 309 0.38 7.39 -8.40
CA ALA A 309 -0.15 7.32 -7.04
C ALA A 309 -1.65 6.99 -7.08
N TRP A 310 -2.13 6.17 -6.16
CA TRP A 310 -3.49 5.62 -6.21
C TRP A 310 -4.29 5.85 -4.92
N GLU A 311 -5.60 5.97 -5.08
CA GLU A 311 -6.55 5.72 -3.99
C GLU A 311 -7.30 4.41 -4.21
N TYR A 312 -7.65 3.75 -3.10
CA TYR A 312 -8.27 2.43 -3.14
C TYR A 312 -9.46 2.32 -2.18
N GLN A 313 -10.59 1.85 -2.70
CA GLN A 313 -11.86 1.84 -1.98
C GLN A 313 -11.88 0.93 -0.75
N GLU A 314 -11.29 -0.27 -0.77
CA GLU A 314 -11.32 -1.16 0.41
C GLU A 314 -10.57 -0.56 1.60
N LEU A 315 -9.57 0.29 1.33
CA LEU A 315 -8.86 1.04 2.38
C LEU A 315 -9.56 2.35 2.71
N GLY A 316 -10.29 2.95 1.77
CA GLY A 316 -11.01 4.22 1.96
C GLY A 316 -10.08 5.44 1.99
N HIS A 317 -8.92 5.35 1.33
CA HIS A 317 -7.81 6.28 1.43
C HIS A 317 -6.93 6.28 0.17
N GLY A 318 -6.14 7.34 0.00
CA GLY A 318 -4.89 7.26 -0.78
C GLY A 318 -3.92 6.25 -0.15
N LEU A 319 -3.19 5.48 -0.97
CA LEU A 319 -2.31 4.42 -0.45
C LEU A 319 -1.21 4.99 0.47
N LEU A 320 -0.67 6.17 0.17
CA LEU A 320 0.26 6.87 1.07
C LEU A 320 -0.43 7.22 2.38
N THR A 321 -1.58 7.89 2.32
CA THR A 321 -2.26 8.38 3.52
C THR A 321 -2.69 7.26 4.45
N TYR A 322 -3.20 6.15 3.91
CA TYR A 322 -3.58 4.99 4.72
C TYR A 322 -2.42 4.57 5.63
N PHE A 323 -1.24 4.32 5.06
CA PHE A 323 -0.08 3.90 5.83
C PHE A 323 0.54 5.02 6.67
N LEU A 324 0.45 6.28 6.25
CA LEU A 324 0.87 7.43 7.04
C LEU A 324 0.05 7.57 8.34
N LEU A 325 -1.27 7.37 8.28
CA LEU A 325 -2.11 7.39 9.48
C LEU A 325 -1.73 6.27 10.46
N LYS A 326 -1.36 5.08 9.95
CA LYS A 326 -0.86 3.98 10.79
C LYS A 326 0.51 4.31 11.39
N ALA A 327 1.41 4.92 10.61
CA ALA A 327 2.70 5.42 11.07
C ALA A 327 2.55 6.36 12.27
N ILE A 328 1.66 7.36 12.16
CA ILE A 328 1.35 8.36 13.20
C ILE A 328 0.64 7.75 14.42
N ASP A 329 -0.06 6.63 14.25
CA ASP A 329 -0.61 5.86 15.39
C ASP A 329 0.45 5.03 16.14
N GLY A 330 1.73 5.24 15.80
CA GLY A 330 2.89 4.77 16.56
C GLY A 330 3.61 3.59 15.93
N SER A 331 3.20 3.10 14.76
CA SER A 331 3.93 2.00 14.09
C SER A 331 5.27 2.45 13.52
N ALA A 332 5.45 3.74 13.23
CA ALA A 332 6.69 4.30 12.69
C ALA A 332 7.81 4.34 13.74
N ASP A 333 7.59 5.02 14.87
CA ASP A 333 8.53 5.08 16.01
C ASP A 333 8.96 3.69 16.51
N GLN A 334 8.02 2.75 16.64
CA GLN A 334 8.31 1.36 17.02
C GLN A 334 9.24 0.64 16.02
N ALA A 335 9.15 1.01 14.74
CA ALA A 335 9.94 0.47 13.65
C ALA A 335 11.26 1.24 13.42
N GLY A 336 11.35 2.46 13.96
CA GLY A 336 12.46 3.40 13.84
C GLY A 336 13.34 3.39 15.07
N ASN A 337 13.53 4.57 15.68
CA ASN A 337 14.50 4.76 16.76
C ASN A 337 13.92 4.52 18.18
N GLY A 338 12.59 4.45 18.32
CA GLY A 338 11.91 4.20 19.59
C GLY A 338 12.05 5.32 20.62
N ASN A 339 12.26 6.57 20.17
CA ASN A 339 12.46 7.74 21.03
C ASN A 339 11.13 8.31 21.59
N GLY A 340 9.98 7.77 21.18
CA GLY A 340 8.65 8.21 21.60
C GLY A 340 8.08 9.34 20.74
N TRP A 341 8.74 9.68 19.64
CA TRP A 341 8.30 10.60 18.61
C TRP A 341 8.25 9.87 17.28
N THR A 342 7.39 10.33 16.39
CA THR A 342 7.35 9.89 15.01
C THR A 342 7.86 11.01 14.13
N SER A 343 8.89 10.71 13.34
CA SER A 343 9.48 11.63 12.37
C SER A 343 8.96 11.42 10.94
N GLY A 344 9.23 12.36 10.04
CA GLY A 344 8.91 12.20 8.62
C GLY A 344 9.67 11.03 7.96
N GLU A 345 10.92 10.83 8.35
CA GLU A 345 11.80 9.74 7.90
C GLU A 345 11.28 8.38 8.39
N GLU A 346 10.87 8.29 9.65
CA GLU A 346 10.27 7.06 10.19
C GLU A 346 8.92 6.75 9.53
N CYS A 347 8.12 7.78 9.23
CA CYS A 347 6.90 7.65 8.43
C CYS A 347 7.21 7.05 7.06
N PHE A 348 8.20 7.57 6.33
CA PHE A 348 8.61 7.01 5.03
C PHE A 348 9.00 5.53 5.14
N VAL A 349 9.88 5.19 6.09
CA VAL A 349 10.34 3.80 6.28
C VAL A 349 9.16 2.87 6.58
N ASN A 350 8.20 3.33 7.38
CA ASN A 350 7.01 2.56 7.73
C ASN A 350 6.06 2.41 6.53
N VAL A 351 5.76 3.50 5.82
CA VAL A 351 4.91 3.51 4.62
C VAL A 351 5.49 2.60 3.55
N ALA A 352 6.76 2.78 3.17
CA ALA A 352 7.41 1.99 2.12
C ALA A 352 7.34 0.49 2.41
N ARG A 353 7.60 0.11 3.67
CA ARG A 353 7.55 -1.29 4.12
C ARG A 353 6.14 -1.88 4.06
N ASN A 354 5.13 -1.14 4.54
CA ASN A 354 3.76 -1.64 4.60
C ASN A 354 3.09 -1.63 3.23
N LEU A 355 3.32 -0.60 2.42
CA LEU A 355 2.83 -0.53 1.04
C LEU A 355 3.43 -1.66 0.20
N SER A 356 4.75 -1.88 0.26
CA SER A 356 5.37 -2.96 -0.51
C SER A 356 4.80 -4.34 -0.16
N ALA A 357 4.56 -4.61 1.13
CA ALA A 357 3.93 -5.86 1.56
C ALA A 357 2.48 -5.97 1.08
N TRP A 358 1.72 -4.88 1.14
CA TRP A 358 0.34 -4.83 0.67
C TRP A 358 0.24 -5.02 -0.85
N LEU A 359 1.10 -4.35 -1.63
CA LEU A 359 1.19 -4.55 -3.08
C LEU A 359 1.52 -6.00 -3.40
N LYS A 360 2.47 -6.60 -2.68
CA LYS A 360 2.81 -8.02 -2.84
C LYS A 360 1.62 -8.94 -2.54
N ASP A 361 0.80 -8.62 -1.55
CA ASP A 361 -0.42 -9.39 -1.27
C ASP A 361 -1.45 -9.25 -2.40
N TRP A 362 -1.68 -8.04 -2.91
CA TRP A 362 -2.64 -7.80 -3.98
C TRP A 362 -2.19 -8.39 -5.32
N ASP A 363 -0.89 -8.42 -5.59
CA ASP A 363 -0.30 -9.09 -6.74
C ASP A 363 -0.53 -10.62 -6.68
N GLN A 364 -0.18 -11.24 -5.54
CA GLN A 364 -0.37 -12.68 -5.31
C GLN A 364 -1.81 -13.17 -5.48
N ILE A 365 -2.80 -12.30 -5.20
CA ILE A 365 -4.22 -12.62 -5.35
C ILE A 365 -4.81 -12.17 -6.70
N GLY A 366 -4.00 -11.54 -7.57
CA GLY A 366 -4.41 -11.06 -8.90
C GLY A 366 -5.34 -9.85 -8.88
N ALA A 367 -5.27 -9.02 -7.84
CA ALA A 367 -6.16 -7.88 -7.62
C ALA A 367 -5.53 -6.52 -7.97
N LEU A 368 -4.25 -6.46 -8.32
CA LEU A 368 -3.63 -5.22 -8.82
C LEU A 368 -4.06 -4.91 -10.26
N PRO A 369 -4.19 -3.61 -10.62
CA PRO A 369 -4.14 -3.14 -12.00
C PRO A 369 -2.80 -3.50 -12.66
N ALA A 370 -2.81 -3.75 -13.98
CA ALA A 370 -1.60 -4.14 -14.72
C ALA A 370 -0.52 -3.03 -14.77
N ASP A 371 -0.92 -1.77 -14.63
CA ASP A 371 -0.07 -0.58 -14.67
C ASP A 371 0.22 0.02 -13.28
N LEU A 372 -0.20 -0.67 -12.21
CA LEU A 372 0.08 -0.19 -10.85
C LEU A 372 1.54 -0.46 -10.50
N ASP A 373 2.35 0.59 -10.51
CA ASP A 373 3.67 0.68 -9.88
C ASP A 373 3.68 1.93 -8.99
N GLN A 374 3.77 1.74 -7.67
CA GLN A 374 3.78 2.82 -6.70
C GLN A 374 4.82 2.56 -5.62
N GLN A 375 5.83 3.43 -5.54
CA GLN A 375 6.85 3.41 -4.50
C GLN A 375 7.01 4.83 -3.93
N PRO A 376 6.83 5.02 -2.61
CA PRO A 376 6.96 6.34 -2.01
C PRO A 376 8.38 6.87 -2.20
N GLY A 377 8.52 8.19 -2.35
CA GLY A 377 9.80 8.88 -2.36
C GLY A 377 10.10 9.52 -1.01
N ILE A 378 11.38 9.70 -0.71
CA ILE A 378 11.85 10.55 0.38
C ILE A 378 12.92 11.50 -0.12
N PHE A 379 12.78 12.77 0.25
CA PHE A 379 13.75 13.82 -0.01
C PHE A 379 14.10 14.43 1.34
N ASP A 380 15.31 14.14 1.80
CA ASP A 380 15.79 14.55 3.12
C ASP A 380 16.99 15.48 2.94
N ALA A 381 16.85 16.72 3.41
CA ALA A 381 17.89 17.73 3.38
C ALA A 381 19.12 17.35 4.25
N THR A 382 18.93 16.51 5.28
CA THR A 382 19.99 16.12 6.20
C THR A 382 19.72 14.80 6.92
N THR A 383 20.51 13.79 6.58
CA THR A 383 20.55 12.50 7.31
C THR A 383 20.98 12.57 8.80
N ALA A 384 21.38 13.74 9.30
CA ALA A 384 21.89 13.92 10.66
C ALA A 384 20.79 14.22 11.71
N VAL A 385 19.59 14.64 11.30
CA VAL A 385 18.50 15.03 12.21
C VAL A 385 17.18 14.57 11.62
N GLU A 386 16.36 13.92 12.44
CA GLU A 386 15.00 13.51 12.07
C GLU A 386 14.00 14.62 12.43
N ILE A 387 13.00 14.84 11.58
CA ILE A 387 11.97 15.86 11.83
C ILE A 387 10.82 15.26 12.63
N ASP A 388 10.97 15.26 13.95
CA ASP A 388 9.95 14.86 14.92
C ASP A 388 8.75 15.83 14.89
N PHE A 389 7.60 15.36 14.40
CA PHE A 389 6.40 16.22 14.27
C PHE A 389 5.23 15.78 15.14
N VAL A 390 5.25 14.55 15.66
CA VAL A 390 4.15 14.04 16.48
C VAL A 390 4.65 13.06 17.53
N SER A 391 4.16 13.18 18.76
CA SER A 391 4.49 12.21 19.80
C SER A 391 3.77 10.88 19.54
N SER A 392 4.52 9.78 19.67
CA SER A 392 3.94 8.45 19.59
C SER A 392 2.95 8.23 20.73
N PRO A 393 1.85 7.49 20.51
CA PRO A 393 0.95 7.14 21.60
C PRO A 393 1.74 6.37 22.65
N VAL A 394 1.71 6.85 23.90
CA VAL A 394 2.41 6.21 25.03
C VAL A 394 1.96 4.74 25.14
N GLN A 395 2.82 3.82 24.74
CA GLN A 395 2.59 2.40 24.97
C GLN A 395 2.65 2.13 26.48
N GLY A 396 1.57 1.59 27.04
CA GLY A 396 1.59 0.95 28.37
C GLY A 396 1.21 1.81 29.59
N SER A 397 0.69 3.03 29.46
CA SER A 397 0.21 3.79 30.65
C SER A 397 -1.24 3.47 31.06
N THR A 398 -2.03 2.89 30.15
CA THR A 398 -3.36 2.36 30.42
C THR A 398 -3.39 0.90 29.99
N GLY A 399 -3.87 0.00 30.84
CA GLY A 399 -3.98 -1.43 30.50
C GLY A 399 -4.89 -1.68 29.27
N PRO A 400 -4.93 -2.93 28.77
CA PRO A 400 -5.75 -3.30 27.61
C PRO A 400 -7.18 -2.81 27.74
N ARG A 401 -7.71 -2.18 26.69
CA ARG A 401 -9.11 -1.75 26.64
C ARG A 401 -9.97 -2.88 26.13
N THR A 402 -11.25 -2.86 26.49
CA THR A 402 -12.24 -3.80 25.97
C THR A 402 -13.36 -3.03 25.30
N PHE A 403 -13.61 -3.37 24.04
CA PHE A 403 -14.71 -2.87 23.23
C PHE A 403 -15.77 -3.96 23.10
N TYR A 404 -17.04 -3.59 23.11
CA TYR A 404 -18.16 -4.50 22.92
C TYR A 404 -18.97 -4.05 21.70
N ILE A 405 -19.31 -4.98 20.82
CA ILE A 405 -20.09 -4.72 19.60
C ILE A 405 -21.34 -5.61 19.60
N PRO A 406 -22.55 -5.07 19.39
CA PRO A 406 -22.85 -3.65 19.16
C PRO A 406 -22.61 -2.79 20.42
N GLY A 407 -22.20 -1.54 20.21
CA GLY A 407 -21.76 -0.60 21.24
C GLY A 407 -22.07 0.85 20.86
N ALA A 408 -21.20 1.81 21.21
CA ALA A 408 -21.36 3.22 20.79
C ALA A 408 -20.94 3.46 19.32
N ALA A 409 -20.09 2.60 18.77
CA ALA A 409 -19.85 2.47 17.34
C ALA A 409 -20.33 1.08 16.90
N ASP A 410 -21.17 1.03 15.87
CA ASP A 410 -21.78 -0.21 15.38
C ASP A 410 -20.92 -0.93 14.31
N SER A 411 -19.77 -0.34 13.91
CA SER A 411 -18.88 -0.91 12.90
C SER A 411 -17.67 -1.61 13.54
N ILE A 412 -17.40 -2.84 13.08
CA ILE A 412 -16.22 -3.61 13.51
C ILE A 412 -14.93 -2.92 13.06
N GLN A 413 -14.84 -2.47 11.81
CA GLN A 413 -13.64 -1.83 11.27
C GLN A 413 -13.30 -0.53 12.02
N GLN A 414 -14.30 0.31 12.32
CA GLN A 414 -14.08 1.55 13.08
C GLN A 414 -13.49 1.29 14.48
N ILE A 415 -13.91 0.19 15.13
CA ILE A 415 -13.32 -0.20 16.42
C ILE A 415 -11.90 -0.73 16.23
N ILE A 416 -11.62 -1.49 15.17
CA ILE A 416 -10.25 -1.94 14.83
C ILE A 416 -9.33 -0.72 14.60
N ASP A 417 -9.84 0.32 13.92
CA ASP A 417 -9.06 1.51 13.58
C ASP A 417 -8.63 2.32 14.82
N VAL A 418 -9.46 2.38 15.87
CA VAL A 418 -9.15 3.09 17.13
C VAL A 418 -8.52 2.21 18.21
N ALA A 419 -8.48 0.90 17.99
CA ALA A 419 -7.87 -0.07 18.88
C ALA A 419 -6.34 0.01 18.81
N ARG A 420 -5.69 -0.28 19.94
CA ARG A 420 -4.24 -0.35 20.09
C ARG A 420 -3.81 -1.79 20.28
N ASP A 421 -2.54 -2.07 20.05
CA ASP A 421 -1.95 -3.36 20.39
C ASP A 421 -2.33 -3.81 21.82
N GLY A 422 -2.79 -5.05 21.93
CA GLY A 422 -3.27 -5.66 23.17
C GLY A 422 -4.75 -5.46 23.48
N ASP A 423 -5.46 -4.58 22.79
CA ASP A 423 -6.89 -4.36 23.02
C ASP A 423 -7.75 -5.59 22.67
N LEU A 424 -8.91 -5.68 23.33
CA LEU A 424 -9.90 -6.74 23.16
C LEU A 424 -11.18 -6.18 22.55
N ILE A 425 -11.68 -6.82 21.49
CA ILE A 425 -12.96 -6.54 20.84
C ILE A 425 -13.86 -7.77 21.02
N VAL A 426 -14.97 -7.59 21.74
CA VAL A 426 -15.95 -8.65 22.01
C VAL A 426 -17.18 -8.43 21.14
N LEU A 427 -17.46 -9.39 20.25
CA LEU A 427 -18.65 -9.44 19.43
C LEU A 427 -19.75 -10.20 20.15
N ALA A 428 -20.92 -9.59 20.28
CA ALA A 428 -22.12 -10.27 20.73
C ALA A 428 -22.54 -11.35 19.71
N ALA A 429 -23.38 -12.28 20.14
CA ALA A 429 -24.05 -13.22 19.24
C ALA A 429 -25.01 -12.44 18.32
N ASN A 430 -24.59 -12.21 17.08
CA ASN A 430 -25.37 -11.53 16.06
C ASN A 430 -24.82 -11.84 14.65
N VAL A 431 -25.62 -11.54 13.64
CA VAL A 431 -25.19 -11.58 12.23
C VAL A 431 -24.76 -10.17 11.79
N TYR A 432 -23.48 -10.00 11.58
CA TYR A 432 -22.84 -8.80 11.05
C TYR A 432 -22.72 -8.96 9.53
N GLN A 433 -23.51 -8.19 8.78
CA GLN A 433 -23.46 -8.16 7.31
C GLN A 433 -22.28 -7.26 6.88
N VAL A 434 -21.09 -7.84 6.85
CA VAL A 434 -19.83 -7.11 6.62
C VAL A 434 -18.80 -8.03 5.97
N GLY A 435 -17.93 -7.43 5.16
CA GLY A 435 -16.72 -8.00 4.58
C GLY A 435 -15.60 -6.98 4.72
N GLY A 436 -14.42 -7.30 4.19
CA GLY A 436 -13.28 -6.39 4.09
C GLY A 436 -12.63 -6.03 5.42
N LEU A 437 -12.79 -6.84 6.48
CA LEU A 437 -12.21 -6.49 7.78
C LEU A 437 -10.67 -6.56 7.74
N VAL A 438 -10.00 -5.43 7.87
CA VAL A 438 -8.54 -5.32 7.84
C VAL A 438 -8.01 -5.27 9.26
N ILE A 439 -7.28 -6.30 9.65
CA ILE A 439 -6.59 -6.42 10.94
C ILE A 439 -5.11 -6.17 10.69
N ASP A 440 -4.64 -5.02 11.15
CA ASP A 440 -3.32 -4.46 10.88
C ASP A 440 -2.45 -4.29 12.13
N LYS A 441 -2.83 -4.94 13.23
CA LYS A 441 -2.24 -4.74 14.56
C LYS A 441 -2.53 -5.93 15.50
N ASN A 442 -1.85 -6.00 16.65
CA ASN A 442 -1.94 -7.13 17.59
C ASN A 442 -3.12 -7.00 18.56
N ILE A 443 -4.35 -7.11 18.04
CA ILE A 443 -5.59 -7.06 18.82
C ILE A 443 -6.25 -8.44 18.92
N THR A 444 -7.08 -8.65 19.95
CA THR A 444 -7.94 -9.83 20.06
C THR A 444 -9.37 -9.48 19.66
N ILE A 445 -9.93 -10.16 18.67
CA ILE A 445 -11.35 -10.12 18.30
C ILE A 445 -11.98 -11.46 18.66
N THR A 446 -13.02 -11.45 19.48
CA THR A 446 -13.62 -12.69 19.99
C THR A 446 -15.13 -12.60 20.14
N SER A 447 -15.84 -13.73 20.05
CA SER A 447 -17.22 -13.78 20.52
C SER A 447 -17.31 -13.69 22.04
N ALA A 448 -18.51 -13.42 22.57
CA ALA A 448 -18.74 -13.32 24.02
C ALA A 448 -18.40 -14.61 24.80
N ASN A 449 -18.44 -15.77 24.14
CA ASN A 449 -18.02 -17.05 24.72
C ASN A 449 -17.45 -17.97 23.61
N PRO A 450 -16.15 -17.89 23.32
CA PRO A 450 -15.54 -18.57 22.18
C PRO A 450 -15.38 -20.09 22.36
N ASP A 451 -15.62 -20.62 23.56
CA ASP A 451 -15.58 -22.05 23.85
C ASP A 451 -16.95 -22.72 23.74
N ASP A 452 -18.03 -21.93 23.57
CA ASP A 452 -19.39 -22.42 23.38
C ASP A 452 -19.76 -22.42 21.88
N PRO A 453 -19.89 -23.60 21.24
CA PRO A 453 -20.20 -23.70 19.82
C PRO A 453 -21.50 -23.01 19.40
N GLU A 454 -22.49 -22.89 20.29
CA GLU A 454 -23.75 -22.20 19.96
C GLU A 454 -23.53 -20.69 19.85
N VAL A 455 -22.66 -20.12 20.69
CA VAL A 455 -22.27 -18.71 20.63
C VAL A 455 -21.41 -18.45 19.40
N VAL A 456 -20.43 -19.31 19.11
CA VAL A 456 -19.60 -19.22 17.89
C VAL A 456 -20.46 -19.25 16.63
N ALA A 457 -21.44 -20.16 16.55
CA ALA A 457 -22.36 -20.28 15.42
C ALA A 457 -23.30 -19.07 15.29
N ALA A 458 -23.58 -18.36 16.40
CA ALA A 458 -24.45 -17.19 16.42
C ALA A 458 -23.71 -15.86 16.26
N THR A 459 -22.40 -15.80 16.49
CA THR A 459 -21.53 -14.65 16.19
C THR A 459 -20.97 -14.78 14.78
N VAL A 460 -21.65 -14.15 13.82
CA VAL A 460 -21.45 -14.39 12.38
C VAL A 460 -21.00 -13.13 11.66
N ILE A 461 -19.88 -13.20 10.95
CA ILE A 461 -19.53 -12.31 9.86
C ILE A 461 -20.08 -12.94 8.56
N ASP A 462 -21.07 -12.30 7.96
CA ASP A 462 -21.78 -12.79 6.78
C ASP A 462 -21.45 -11.93 5.56
N CYS A 463 -20.73 -12.52 4.60
CA CYS A 463 -20.21 -11.84 3.42
C CYS A 463 -21.16 -11.91 2.20
N SER A 464 -22.41 -12.37 2.40
CA SER A 464 -23.32 -12.71 1.29
C SER A 464 -23.69 -11.53 0.38
N ASN A 465 -23.57 -10.30 0.89
CA ASN A 465 -23.91 -9.06 0.20
C ASN A 465 -22.66 -8.20 -0.07
N THR A 466 -21.46 -8.78 0.05
CA THR A 466 -20.20 -8.10 -0.19
C THR A 466 -19.46 -8.74 -1.37
N VAL A 467 -18.74 -7.92 -2.12
CA VAL A 467 -17.76 -8.38 -3.13
C VAL A 467 -16.35 -8.44 -2.55
N GLU A 468 -16.25 -8.40 -1.23
CA GLU A 468 -15.00 -8.30 -0.46
C GLU A 468 -14.75 -9.57 0.34
N ARG A 469 -13.46 -9.88 0.54
CA ARG A 469 -12.96 -10.95 1.43
C ARG A 469 -13.50 -10.83 2.85
N GLY A 470 -13.61 -11.93 3.60
CA GLY A 470 -14.16 -11.87 4.96
C GLY A 470 -13.24 -11.10 5.93
N VAL A 471 -12.00 -11.56 6.08
CA VAL A 471 -10.98 -10.97 6.96
C VAL A 471 -9.63 -10.94 6.26
N TYR A 472 -8.89 -9.85 6.39
CA TYR A 472 -7.52 -9.69 5.94
C TYR A 472 -6.60 -9.36 7.12
N PHE A 473 -5.59 -10.20 7.34
CA PHE A 473 -4.49 -9.92 8.27
C PHE A 473 -3.30 -9.35 7.49
N THR A 474 -2.94 -8.10 7.76
CA THR A 474 -1.77 -7.46 7.13
C THR A 474 -0.47 -7.99 7.75
N ARG A 475 0.69 -7.60 7.20
CA ARG A 475 2.00 -7.96 7.75
C ARG A 475 2.18 -7.60 9.25
N ASN A 476 1.44 -6.61 9.73
CA ASN A 476 1.54 -6.11 11.11
C ASN A 476 0.70 -6.95 12.09
N ALA A 477 -0.16 -7.85 11.59
CA ALA A 477 -0.84 -8.85 12.39
C ALA A 477 0.13 -9.99 12.78
N GLY A 478 0.82 -9.80 13.89
CA GLY A 478 1.70 -10.80 14.49
C GLY A 478 0.93 -11.87 15.29
N PRO A 479 1.64 -12.70 16.09
CA PRO A 479 1.01 -13.75 16.91
C PRO A 479 0.05 -13.21 17.97
N GLY A 480 0.13 -11.92 18.31
CA GLY A 480 -0.79 -11.22 19.21
C GLY A 480 -2.10 -10.80 18.54
N ALA A 481 -2.19 -10.82 17.21
CA ALA A 481 -3.45 -10.67 16.50
C ALA A 481 -4.24 -11.99 16.58
N VAL A 482 -5.35 -11.97 17.32
CA VAL A 482 -6.14 -13.18 17.63
C VAL A 482 -7.57 -13.03 17.14
N LEU A 483 -8.03 -13.94 16.29
CA LEU A 483 -9.44 -14.10 15.95
C LEU A 483 -9.98 -15.36 16.62
N ASN A 484 -11.00 -15.23 17.47
CA ASN A 484 -11.42 -16.31 18.37
C ASN A 484 -12.93 -16.51 18.46
N GLY A 485 -13.43 -17.67 18.04
CA GLY A 485 -14.81 -18.06 18.29
C GLY A 485 -15.83 -17.36 17.39
N ILE A 486 -15.48 -17.12 16.12
CA ILE A 486 -16.33 -16.38 15.16
C ILE A 486 -16.62 -17.24 13.93
N THR A 487 -17.86 -17.20 13.45
CA THR A 487 -18.26 -17.80 12.17
C THR A 487 -18.12 -16.78 11.06
N ILE A 488 -17.33 -17.07 10.03
CA ILE A 488 -17.18 -16.28 8.80
C ILE A 488 -17.78 -17.10 7.66
N ARG A 489 -18.75 -16.55 6.92
CA ARG A 489 -19.46 -17.34 5.92
C ARG A 489 -19.97 -16.57 4.72
N ASN A 490 -20.34 -17.34 3.69
CA ASN A 490 -21.09 -16.92 2.51
C ASN A 490 -20.37 -15.84 1.69
N GLY A 491 -19.42 -16.21 0.84
CA GLY A 491 -18.85 -15.28 -0.15
C GLY A 491 -18.77 -15.98 -1.50
N THR A 492 -19.41 -15.44 -2.54
CA THR A 492 -19.33 -16.01 -3.89
C THR A 492 -18.93 -14.94 -4.88
N TRP A 493 -17.71 -15.05 -5.41
CA TRP A 493 -17.16 -14.08 -6.35
C TRP A 493 -16.62 -14.76 -7.60
N THR A 494 -16.73 -14.03 -8.69
CA THR A 494 -16.04 -14.31 -9.94
C THR A 494 -15.05 -13.18 -10.15
N ALA A 495 -13.84 -13.50 -10.60
CA ALA A 495 -12.87 -12.47 -10.93
C ALA A 495 -13.47 -11.49 -11.94
N LEU A 496 -13.08 -10.23 -11.83
CA LEU A 496 -13.49 -9.21 -12.78
C LEU A 496 -13.01 -9.55 -14.19
N PRO A 497 -13.68 -9.01 -15.23
CA PRO A 497 -13.17 -9.09 -16.59
C PRO A 497 -11.71 -8.62 -16.69
N PRO A 498 -10.97 -9.08 -17.72
CA PRO A 498 -9.65 -8.54 -18.03
C PRO A 498 -9.70 -7.03 -18.29
N GLU A 499 -8.64 -6.32 -17.88
CA GLU A 499 -8.50 -4.88 -18.11
C GLU A 499 -8.38 -4.56 -19.61
N THR A 500 -8.65 -3.31 -19.99
CA THR A 500 -8.52 -2.88 -21.40
C THR A 500 -7.10 -3.13 -21.90
N GLY A 501 -6.97 -3.88 -22.99
CA GLY A 501 -5.67 -4.26 -23.56
C GLY A 501 -5.09 -5.57 -23.02
N THR A 502 -5.68 -6.13 -21.98
CA THR A 502 -5.42 -7.49 -21.47
C THR A 502 -6.54 -8.43 -21.88
N TYR A 503 -6.23 -9.69 -22.19
CA TYR A 503 -7.21 -10.65 -22.69
C TYR A 503 -7.28 -11.94 -21.88
N ASP A 504 -6.23 -12.23 -21.10
CA ASP A 504 -6.18 -13.32 -20.14
C ASP A 504 -7.12 -13.06 -18.97
N GLY A 505 -7.78 -14.12 -18.52
CA GLY A 505 -8.66 -14.12 -17.36
C GLY A 505 -7.92 -13.80 -16.07
N ARG A 506 -8.51 -12.92 -15.25
CA ARG A 506 -7.91 -12.49 -13.98
C ARG A 506 -7.92 -13.60 -12.93
N HIS A 507 -6.86 -13.63 -12.13
CA HIS A 507 -6.77 -14.53 -10.99
C HIS A 507 -7.67 -14.03 -9.84
N ILE A 508 -8.01 -14.93 -8.92
CA ILE A 508 -8.76 -14.59 -7.70
C ILE A 508 -8.30 -15.47 -6.55
N ALA A 509 -8.19 -14.90 -5.35
CA ALA A 509 -7.79 -15.65 -4.17
C ALA A 509 -8.34 -15.08 -2.85
N GLY A 510 -8.26 -15.87 -1.78
CA GLY A 510 -8.44 -15.39 -0.41
C GLY A 510 -9.88 -14.99 -0.06
N GLY A 511 -10.80 -15.96 -0.12
CA GLY A 511 -12.23 -15.74 0.12
C GLY A 511 -12.57 -15.37 1.56
N GLY A 512 -12.62 -16.36 2.43
CA GLY A 512 -12.99 -16.17 3.83
C GLY A 512 -11.95 -15.40 4.63
N ILE A 513 -10.70 -15.88 4.62
CA ILE A 513 -9.58 -15.25 5.33
C ILE A 513 -8.35 -15.16 4.43
N LEU A 514 -7.78 -13.97 4.31
CA LEU A 514 -6.46 -13.73 3.74
C LEU A 514 -5.46 -13.46 4.87
N VAL A 515 -4.44 -14.31 5.00
CA VAL A 515 -3.28 -14.07 5.85
C VAL A 515 -2.17 -13.55 4.95
N GLY A 516 -1.89 -12.24 5.06
CA GLY A 516 -0.95 -11.53 4.19
C GLY A 516 0.52 -11.93 4.39
N TYR A 517 1.36 -11.39 3.51
CA TYR A 517 2.79 -11.59 3.47
C TYR A 517 3.41 -11.25 4.83
N LEU A 518 4.19 -12.19 5.38
CA LEU A 518 4.81 -12.13 6.72
C LEU A 518 3.85 -12.03 7.91
N ALA A 519 2.53 -12.07 7.70
CA ALA A 519 1.57 -12.09 8.81
C ALA A 519 1.63 -13.42 9.57
N SER A 520 1.38 -13.39 10.88
CA SER A 520 1.43 -14.58 11.75
C SER A 520 0.33 -14.61 12.82
N PRO A 521 -0.95 -14.37 12.45
CA PRO A 521 -2.06 -14.31 13.40
C PRO A 521 -2.38 -15.67 14.03
N THR A 522 -3.09 -15.63 15.15
CA THR A 522 -3.73 -16.81 15.75
C THR A 522 -5.22 -16.83 15.41
N ILE A 523 -5.67 -17.83 14.67
CA ILE A 523 -7.08 -18.04 14.31
C ILE A 523 -7.57 -19.28 15.07
N LYS A 524 -8.51 -19.12 16.00
CA LYS A 524 -8.94 -20.25 16.85
C LYS A 524 -10.43 -20.31 17.12
N ASN A 525 -10.95 -21.52 17.31
CA ASN A 525 -12.37 -21.78 17.57
C ASN A 525 -13.30 -21.18 16.49
N CYS A 526 -12.81 -20.94 15.27
CA CYS A 526 -13.59 -20.27 14.22
C CYS A 526 -14.28 -21.28 13.30
N VAL A 527 -15.28 -20.80 12.57
CA VAL A 527 -15.89 -21.53 11.45
C VAL A 527 -15.75 -20.68 10.20
N VAL A 528 -15.21 -21.24 9.12
CA VAL A 528 -15.09 -20.60 7.80
C VAL A 528 -15.86 -21.44 6.80
N SER A 529 -16.93 -20.92 6.21
CA SER A 529 -17.80 -21.77 5.38
C SER A 529 -18.55 -21.10 4.23
N GLY A 530 -18.83 -21.86 3.17
CA GLY A 530 -19.71 -21.41 2.10
C GLY A 530 -19.07 -20.37 1.18
N PHE A 531 -17.75 -20.47 0.97
CA PHE A 531 -17.01 -19.58 0.08
C PHE A 531 -16.84 -20.20 -1.31
N ARG A 532 -17.03 -19.42 -2.37
CA ARG A 532 -16.85 -19.85 -3.75
C ARG A 532 -16.12 -18.79 -4.55
N LEU A 533 -14.95 -19.12 -5.08
CA LEU A 533 -14.19 -18.25 -5.98
C LEU A 533 -14.12 -18.85 -7.38
N THR A 534 -14.36 -18.03 -8.40
CA THR A 534 -14.26 -18.41 -9.81
C THR A 534 -13.27 -17.51 -10.52
N GLY A 535 -12.19 -18.07 -11.07
CA GLY A 535 -11.22 -17.34 -11.88
C GLY A 535 -11.85 -16.74 -13.14
N GLY A 536 -11.29 -15.63 -13.61
CA GLY A 536 -11.82 -14.90 -14.76
C GLY A 536 -11.72 -15.73 -16.04
N ASN A 537 -12.73 -15.64 -16.90
CA ASN A 537 -12.62 -16.21 -18.24
C ASN A 537 -11.80 -15.25 -19.11
N ALA A 538 -11.01 -15.83 -20.01
CA ALA A 538 -10.36 -15.08 -21.07
C ALA A 538 -11.39 -14.51 -22.07
N VAL A 539 -11.06 -13.39 -22.72
CA VAL A 539 -12.01 -12.68 -23.62
C VAL A 539 -11.64 -12.69 -25.10
N GLY A 540 -10.41 -13.08 -25.48
CA GLY A 540 -10.00 -13.19 -26.88
C GLY A 540 -9.40 -11.88 -27.41
N GLY A 541 -8.09 -11.86 -27.61
CA GLY A 541 -7.31 -10.73 -28.10
C GLY A 541 -7.06 -10.70 -29.59
N PRO A 542 -6.30 -9.70 -30.08
CA PRO A 542 -5.89 -9.59 -31.47
C PRO A 542 -4.80 -10.61 -31.85
N GLY A 543 -4.25 -11.31 -30.86
CA GLY A 543 -3.34 -12.43 -31.05
C GLY A 543 -3.99 -13.56 -31.84
N VAL A 544 -3.16 -14.38 -32.48
CA VAL A 544 -3.64 -15.56 -33.21
C VAL A 544 -3.98 -16.70 -32.25
N ASP A 545 -3.19 -16.86 -31.19
CA ASP A 545 -3.43 -17.83 -30.14
C ASP A 545 -4.56 -17.35 -29.22
N GLY A 546 -5.29 -18.30 -28.64
CA GLY A 546 -6.30 -18.02 -27.64
C GLY A 546 -5.66 -17.69 -26.29
N ASP A 547 -6.31 -16.79 -25.58
CA ASP A 547 -5.88 -16.27 -24.28
C ASP A 547 -6.29 -17.22 -23.14
N ASP A 548 -5.59 -17.08 -22.02
CA ASP A 548 -5.59 -18.02 -20.89
C ASP A 548 -6.63 -17.66 -19.83
N GLY A 549 -7.22 -18.66 -19.18
CA GLY A 549 -8.15 -18.48 -18.07
C GLY A 549 -7.44 -18.21 -16.74
N GLY A 550 -8.09 -17.46 -15.86
CA GLY A 550 -7.53 -17.07 -14.56
C GLY A 550 -7.58 -18.15 -13.48
N PHE A 551 -6.63 -18.11 -12.56
CA PHE A 551 -6.51 -19.07 -11.46
C PHE A 551 -7.46 -18.72 -10.30
N ALA A 552 -7.89 -19.73 -9.53
CA ALA A 552 -8.67 -19.54 -8.31
C ALA A 552 -8.00 -20.26 -7.12
N LEU A 553 -7.67 -19.52 -6.06
CA LEU A 553 -6.82 -20.00 -4.96
C LEU A 553 -7.46 -19.75 -3.58
N GLY A 554 -7.58 -20.76 -2.72
CA GLY A 554 -7.86 -20.53 -1.29
C GLY A 554 -9.20 -19.86 -0.99
N ALA A 555 -10.33 -20.49 -1.31
CA ALA A 555 -11.65 -19.88 -1.04
C ALA A 555 -11.96 -19.77 0.47
N GLY A 556 -11.55 -20.74 1.29
CA GLY A 556 -11.69 -20.64 2.74
C GLY A 556 -10.61 -19.75 3.36
N ILE A 557 -9.37 -20.22 3.33
CA ILE A 557 -8.21 -19.50 3.87
C ILE A 557 -7.08 -19.47 2.83
N TYR A 558 -6.53 -18.30 2.58
CA TYR A 558 -5.30 -18.13 1.80
C TYR A 558 -4.18 -17.66 2.72
N CYS A 559 -3.11 -18.44 2.82
CA CYS A 559 -1.88 -18.06 3.51
C CYS A 559 -0.87 -17.60 2.47
N ALA A 560 -0.60 -16.30 2.42
CA ALA A 560 0.32 -15.69 1.47
C ALA A 560 1.77 -16.07 1.76
N GLU A 561 2.67 -15.68 0.85
CA GLU A 561 4.09 -15.99 0.94
C GLU A 561 4.68 -15.65 2.31
N GLU A 562 5.55 -16.53 2.82
CA GLU A 562 6.28 -16.36 4.09
C GLU A 562 5.41 -16.13 5.34
N SER A 563 4.08 -16.20 5.22
CA SER A 563 3.16 -16.10 6.36
C SER A 563 3.34 -17.28 7.32
N ALA A 564 3.03 -17.08 8.60
CA ALA A 564 3.14 -18.13 9.62
C ALA A 564 1.93 -18.14 10.58
N PRO A 565 0.69 -18.28 10.07
CA PRO A 565 -0.49 -18.30 10.92
C PRO A 565 -0.54 -19.57 11.79
N THR A 566 -1.12 -19.44 12.99
CA THR A 566 -1.48 -20.57 13.85
C THR A 566 -2.99 -20.73 13.88
N ILE A 567 -3.49 -21.84 13.34
CA ILE A 567 -4.91 -22.17 13.25
C ILE A 567 -5.24 -23.30 14.23
N ILE A 568 -6.20 -23.10 15.13
CA ILE A 568 -6.50 -24.04 16.23
C ILE A 568 -8.01 -24.27 16.34
N ASN A 569 -8.46 -25.51 16.36
CA ASN A 569 -9.88 -25.85 16.59
C ASN A 569 -10.83 -25.11 15.64
N THR A 570 -10.39 -24.91 14.39
CA THR A 570 -11.15 -24.18 13.37
C THR A 570 -11.73 -25.14 12.35
N THR A 571 -12.98 -24.92 11.96
CA THR A 571 -13.66 -25.68 10.91
C THR A 571 -13.68 -24.86 9.62
N ILE A 572 -13.13 -25.41 8.55
CA ILE A 572 -13.15 -24.86 7.19
C ILE A 572 -13.97 -25.81 6.34
N THR A 573 -15.15 -25.40 5.87
CA THR A 573 -16.08 -26.33 5.21
C THR A 573 -16.85 -25.72 4.06
N ASP A 574 -17.16 -26.51 3.04
CA ASP A 574 -17.99 -26.07 1.90
C ASP A 574 -17.36 -24.84 1.20
N CYS A 575 -16.04 -24.90 0.97
CA CYS A 575 -15.30 -23.86 0.26
C CYS A 575 -14.81 -24.37 -1.10
N HIS A 576 -15.01 -23.58 -2.15
CA HIS A 576 -14.92 -24.04 -3.53
C HIS A 576 -14.12 -23.07 -4.41
N VAL A 577 -13.18 -23.59 -5.18
CA VAL A 577 -12.46 -22.83 -6.22
C VAL A 577 -12.70 -23.43 -7.60
N VAL A 578 -12.90 -22.57 -8.59
CA VAL A 578 -13.09 -22.94 -10.00
C VAL A 578 -12.19 -22.08 -10.88
N GLY A 579 -11.37 -22.71 -11.72
CA GLY A 579 -10.51 -22.00 -12.67
C GLY A 579 -11.30 -21.41 -13.84
N GLY A 580 -10.80 -20.30 -14.38
CA GLY A 580 -11.39 -19.61 -15.53
C GLY A 580 -11.17 -20.38 -16.85
N ASN A 581 -12.04 -20.15 -17.83
CA ASN A 581 -11.92 -20.78 -19.15
C ASN A 581 -11.10 -19.91 -20.12
N ALA A 582 -10.33 -20.57 -20.98
CA ALA A 582 -9.59 -19.94 -22.07
C ALA A 582 -10.41 -19.71 -23.34
N THR A 583 -9.90 -18.88 -24.24
CA THR A 583 -10.47 -18.67 -25.57
C THR A 583 -9.82 -19.57 -26.63
N SER A 584 -10.52 -19.76 -27.75
CA SER A 584 -10.03 -20.57 -28.87
C SER A 584 -9.10 -19.75 -29.77
N GLY A 585 -8.11 -20.41 -30.35
CA GLY A 585 -7.23 -19.80 -31.34
C GLY A 585 -7.95 -19.42 -32.63
N VAL A 586 -7.47 -18.36 -33.26
CA VAL A 586 -7.98 -17.84 -34.53
C VAL A 586 -7.68 -18.82 -35.66
N SER A 587 -8.66 -19.06 -36.52
CA SER A 587 -8.48 -19.93 -37.69
C SER A 587 -7.54 -19.28 -38.72
N ALA A 588 -6.75 -20.09 -39.43
CA ALA A 588 -5.94 -19.59 -40.52
C ALA A 588 -6.82 -18.90 -41.56
N SER A 589 -6.41 -17.71 -42.00
CA SER A 589 -7.13 -16.95 -43.02
C SER A 589 -6.14 -16.11 -43.81
N ALA A 590 -6.52 -15.69 -45.02
CA ALA A 590 -5.69 -14.78 -45.82
C ALA A 590 -5.62 -13.36 -45.22
N GLY A 591 -6.24 -13.16 -44.04
CA GLY A 591 -6.69 -11.88 -43.54
C GLY A 591 -7.96 -11.45 -44.26
N ASP A 592 -8.97 -11.01 -43.50
CA ASP A 592 -10.09 -10.27 -44.05
C ASP A 592 -10.01 -8.83 -43.54
N PRO A 593 -9.43 -7.90 -44.33
CA PRO A 593 -9.36 -6.50 -43.92
C PRO A 593 -10.73 -5.82 -43.82
N ALA A 594 -11.83 -6.48 -44.26
CA ALA A 594 -13.20 -6.00 -44.11
C ALA A 594 -13.94 -6.60 -42.88
N ALA A 595 -13.34 -7.55 -42.16
CA ALA A 595 -13.88 -8.03 -40.89
C ALA A 595 -13.73 -6.95 -39.80
N ASN A 596 -14.63 -6.96 -38.81
CA ASN A 596 -14.55 -6.06 -37.66
C ASN A 596 -14.52 -6.87 -36.34
N PRO A 597 -13.37 -6.98 -35.66
CA PRO A 597 -12.10 -6.35 -36.00
C PRO A 597 -11.43 -6.98 -37.24
N PRO A 598 -10.54 -6.26 -37.95
CA PRO A 598 -9.80 -6.81 -39.08
C PRO A 598 -8.99 -8.03 -38.63
N VAL A 599 -9.20 -9.18 -39.28
CA VAL A 599 -8.36 -10.35 -39.02
C VAL A 599 -7.04 -10.10 -39.72
N ALA A 600 -5.96 -9.90 -38.96
CA ALA A 600 -4.62 -9.82 -39.53
C ALA A 600 -4.35 -11.10 -40.34
N GLY A 601 -3.75 -10.96 -41.53
CA GLY A 601 -3.35 -12.13 -42.31
C GLY A 601 -2.35 -12.96 -41.50
N SER A 602 -2.83 -14.06 -40.91
CA SER A 602 -1.97 -14.97 -40.16
C SER A 602 -1.57 -16.14 -41.04
N PRO A 603 -0.28 -16.32 -41.35
CA PRO A 603 0.19 -17.50 -42.07
C PRO A 603 0.13 -18.78 -41.21
N VAL A 604 -0.36 -18.71 -39.96
CA VAL A 604 -0.52 -19.84 -39.03
C VAL A 604 -1.90 -19.82 -38.37
N ALA A 605 -2.51 -20.99 -38.15
CA ALA A 605 -3.68 -21.09 -37.26
C ALA A 605 -3.22 -21.05 -35.81
N GLY A 606 -3.92 -20.28 -34.98
CA GLY A 606 -3.54 -20.13 -33.58
C GLY A 606 -3.93 -21.31 -32.72
N ARG A 607 -3.21 -21.48 -31.61
CA ARG A 607 -3.47 -22.49 -30.58
C ARG A 607 -4.61 -22.03 -29.68
N GLY A 608 -5.29 -22.96 -29.03
CA GLY A 608 -6.22 -22.61 -27.97
C GLY A 608 -5.50 -22.25 -26.67
N GLY A 609 -6.05 -21.32 -25.91
CA GLY A 609 -5.49 -20.89 -24.63
C GLY A 609 -5.63 -21.95 -23.53
N TRP A 610 -4.91 -21.75 -22.44
CA TRP A 610 -4.87 -22.60 -21.26
C TRP A 610 -5.97 -22.23 -20.28
N GLY A 611 -6.79 -23.20 -19.86
CA GLY A 611 -7.73 -22.94 -18.76
C GLY A 611 -6.99 -22.66 -17.45
N GLY A 612 -7.60 -21.92 -16.53
CA GLY A 612 -6.99 -21.54 -15.26
C GLY A 612 -6.96 -22.68 -14.23
N GLY A 613 -5.93 -22.69 -13.38
CA GLY A 613 -5.81 -23.64 -12.28
C GLY A 613 -6.77 -23.37 -11.11
N ALA A 614 -7.09 -24.41 -10.35
CA ALA A 614 -7.91 -24.29 -9.14
C ALA A 614 -7.22 -25.00 -7.97
N ARG A 615 -6.88 -24.27 -6.91
CA ARG A 615 -5.97 -24.77 -5.86
C ARG A 615 -6.50 -24.43 -4.47
N GLY A 616 -6.62 -25.42 -3.60
CA GLY A 616 -6.93 -25.17 -2.19
C GLY A 616 -8.35 -24.64 -1.98
N GLY A 617 -9.39 -25.42 -2.31
CA GLY A 617 -10.78 -24.99 -2.07
C GLY A 617 -11.01 -24.57 -0.62
N GLY A 618 -10.54 -25.39 0.32
CA GLY A 618 -10.48 -25.02 1.74
C GLY A 618 -9.34 -24.07 2.04
N VAL A 619 -8.11 -24.52 1.85
CA VAL A 619 -6.89 -23.80 2.25
C VAL A 619 -5.87 -23.77 1.13
N TYR A 620 -5.33 -22.59 0.86
CA TYR A 620 -4.13 -22.40 0.05
C TYR A 620 -2.96 -21.96 0.92
N ILE A 621 -1.81 -22.58 0.74
CA ILE A 621 -0.56 -22.26 1.46
C ILE A 621 0.48 -21.92 0.40
N ALA A 622 0.78 -20.63 0.26
CA ALA A 622 1.70 -20.08 -0.72
C ALA A 622 3.18 -20.39 -0.37
N PRO A 623 4.15 -20.05 -1.25
CA PRO A 623 5.54 -20.39 -1.06
C PRO A 623 6.11 -19.92 0.28
N LEU A 624 6.98 -20.73 0.86
CA LEU A 624 7.69 -20.42 2.12
C LEU A 624 6.78 -20.18 3.35
N SER A 625 5.45 -20.31 3.21
CA SER A 625 4.51 -20.19 4.33
C SER A 625 4.69 -21.36 5.30
N ARG A 626 4.61 -21.07 6.60
CA ARG A 626 4.86 -22.00 7.72
C ARG A 626 3.62 -22.18 8.59
N ALA A 627 2.45 -22.25 7.95
CA ALA A 627 1.16 -22.36 8.63
C ALA A 627 1.06 -23.61 9.52
N VAL A 628 0.52 -23.44 10.73
CA VAL A 628 0.34 -24.55 11.69
C VAL A 628 -1.14 -24.75 12.01
N PHE A 629 -1.66 -25.95 11.76
CA PHE A 629 -3.03 -26.36 12.03
C PHE A 629 -3.07 -27.36 13.19
N ARG A 630 -3.92 -27.12 14.19
CA ARG A 630 -4.14 -28.01 15.34
C ARG A 630 -5.62 -28.26 15.56
N ASN A 631 -6.03 -29.53 15.58
CA ASN A 631 -7.41 -29.93 15.81
C ASN A 631 -8.40 -29.25 14.83
N CYS A 632 -7.98 -28.99 13.59
CA CYS A 632 -8.83 -28.35 12.59
C CYS A 632 -9.63 -29.38 11.79
N THR A 633 -10.79 -28.98 11.29
CA THR A 633 -11.59 -29.78 10.34
C THR A 633 -11.62 -29.07 9.00
N ILE A 634 -11.25 -29.75 7.92
CA ILE A 634 -11.27 -29.22 6.54
C ILE A 634 -12.12 -30.18 5.70
N SER A 635 -13.33 -29.77 5.33
CA SER A 635 -14.31 -30.71 4.78
C SER A 635 -15.24 -30.19 3.69
N GLY A 636 -15.63 -31.08 2.77
CA GLY A 636 -16.61 -30.77 1.72
C GLY A 636 -16.13 -29.71 0.71
N CYS A 637 -14.84 -29.39 0.68
CA CYS A 637 -14.29 -28.38 -0.21
C CYS A 637 -14.00 -28.96 -1.60
N THR A 638 -14.04 -28.11 -2.64
CA THR A 638 -13.76 -28.55 -4.01
C THR A 638 -12.78 -27.66 -4.75
N ALA A 639 -11.95 -28.26 -5.61
CA ALA A 639 -11.12 -27.56 -6.59
C ALA A 639 -11.38 -28.10 -7.99
N THR A 640 -11.84 -27.24 -8.92
CA THR A 640 -12.20 -27.62 -10.29
C THR A 640 -11.42 -26.78 -11.31
N GLY A 641 -10.55 -27.39 -12.10
CA GLY A 641 -9.79 -26.68 -13.14
C GLY A 641 -10.67 -26.07 -14.23
N GLY A 642 -10.18 -25.01 -14.87
CA GLY A 642 -10.82 -24.35 -16.00
C GLY A 642 -10.60 -25.09 -17.32
N ASN A 643 -11.41 -24.77 -18.35
CA ASN A 643 -11.31 -25.42 -19.65
C ASN A 643 -10.36 -24.70 -20.61
N GLY A 644 -9.60 -25.46 -21.39
CA GLY A 644 -8.76 -24.98 -22.47
C GLY A 644 -9.54 -24.65 -23.74
N GLY A 645 -9.03 -23.70 -24.53
CA GLY A 645 -9.62 -23.28 -25.79
C GLY A 645 -9.34 -24.24 -26.95
N ASN A 646 -10.15 -24.20 -28.00
CA ASN A 646 -9.89 -25.00 -29.20
C ASN A 646 -8.78 -24.37 -30.06
N GLY A 647 -8.09 -25.19 -30.85
CA GLY A 647 -7.16 -24.70 -31.87
C GLY A 647 -7.90 -24.15 -33.10
N GLY A 648 -7.32 -23.14 -33.72
CA GLY A 648 -7.81 -22.53 -34.95
C GLY A 648 -7.79 -23.49 -36.14
N ASN A 649 -8.72 -23.36 -37.08
CA ASN A 649 -8.85 -24.28 -38.20
C ASN A 649 -7.82 -24.01 -39.32
N TYR A 650 -7.46 -25.05 -40.06
CA TYR A 650 -6.66 -25.00 -41.29
C TYR A 650 -7.26 -24.06 -42.36
N ALA A 651 -6.39 -23.48 -43.20
CA ALA A 651 -6.78 -22.87 -44.46
C ALA A 651 -5.70 -23.03 -45.54
N ARG A 652 -6.12 -22.93 -46.82
CA ARG A 652 -5.21 -22.87 -47.96
C ARG A 652 -5.00 -21.42 -48.40
N LEU A 653 -3.82 -20.88 -48.17
CA LEU A 653 -3.50 -19.46 -48.41
C LEU A 653 -2.42 -19.35 -49.49
N ASN A 654 -2.69 -18.60 -50.56
CA ASN A 654 -1.74 -18.40 -51.67
C ASN A 654 -1.13 -19.69 -52.23
N GLY A 655 -1.91 -20.78 -52.24
CA GLY A 655 -1.47 -22.09 -52.72
C GLY A 655 -0.69 -22.94 -51.69
N LEU A 656 -0.41 -22.39 -50.51
CA LEU A 656 0.24 -23.07 -49.39
C LEU A 656 -0.79 -23.55 -48.36
N ASP A 657 -0.52 -24.72 -47.78
CA ASP A 657 -1.33 -25.32 -46.73
C ASP A 657 -0.89 -24.78 -45.36
N VAL A 658 -1.82 -24.12 -44.65
CA VAL A 658 -1.59 -23.65 -43.28
C VAL A 658 -2.28 -24.60 -42.30
N PRO A 659 -1.52 -25.41 -41.53
CA PRO A 659 -2.10 -26.40 -40.62
C PRO A 659 -2.95 -25.73 -39.54
N GLY A 660 -3.95 -26.47 -39.04
CA GLY A 660 -4.74 -26.07 -37.89
C GLY A 660 -3.90 -26.01 -36.62
N GLY A 661 -4.32 -25.18 -35.66
CA GLY A 661 -3.65 -24.99 -34.39
C GLY A 661 -3.98 -26.09 -33.38
N TYR A 662 -3.15 -26.20 -32.34
CA TYR A 662 -3.36 -27.18 -31.26
C TYR A 662 -4.45 -26.72 -30.29
N GLY A 663 -5.16 -27.66 -29.67
CA GLY A 663 -6.05 -27.33 -28.55
C GLY A 663 -5.25 -26.95 -27.31
N GLY A 664 -5.82 -26.08 -26.47
CA GLY A 664 -5.24 -25.70 -25.20
C GLY A 664 -5.25 -26.83 -24.17
N LEU A 665 -4.42 -26.71 -23.13
CA LEU A 665 -4.23 -27.74 -22.10
C LEU A 665 -3.86 -29.13 -22.66
N TRP A 666 -3.08 -29.14 -23.74
CA TRP A 666 -2.54 -30.34 -24.37
C TRP A 666 -1.03 -30.22 -24.57
N SER A 667 -0.33 -31.33 -24.42
CA SER A 667 1.11 -31.39 -24.65
C SER A 667 1.59 -32.77 -25.11
N ASP A 668 2.68 -32.78 -25.90
CA ASP A 668 3.40 -33.99 -26.32
C ASP A 668 4.91 -33.70 -26.42
N SER A 669 5.72 -34.45 -25.66
CA SER A 669 7.15 -34.23 -25.48
C SER A 669 7.96 -34.50 -26.75
N SER A 670 7.38 -35.22 -27.71
CA SER A 670 8.01 -35.59 -28.98
C SER A 670 7.72 -34.61 -30.11
N TYR A 671 6.67 -33.78 -29.99
CA TYR A 671 6.20 -32.91 -31.07
C TYR A 671 6.14 -31.42 -30.68
N ALA A 672 5.90 -31.10 -29.40
CA ALA A 672 5.83 -29.75 -28.87
C ALA A 672 6.14 -29.75 -27.35
N PRO A 673 7.43 -29.72 -26.94
CA PRO A 673 7.78 -29.72 -25.53
C PRO A 673 7.29 -28.42 -24.84
N TRP A 674 6.32 -28.60 -23.96
CA TRP A 674 5.57 -27.57 -23.21
C TRP A 674 6.40 -26.75 -22.22
N GLN A 675 7.62 -27.19 -21.90
CA GLN A 675 8.54 -26.52 -20.96
C GLN A 675 8.94 -25.10 -21.40
N ALA A 676 8.55 -24.67 -22.59
CA ALA A 676 8.82 -23.34 -23.12
C ALA A 676 7.57 -22.48 -23.42
N TRP A 677 6.34 -22.91 -23.08
CA TRP A 677 5.11 -22.32 -23.64
C TRP A 677 3.90 -22.17 -22.70
N GLY A 678 3.94 -22.68 -21.46
CA GLY A 678 2.90 -22.43 -20.45
C GLY A 678 3.45 -21.55 -19.33
N TYR A 679 2.64 -20.61 -18.82
CA TYR A 679 2.96 -19.69 -17.72
C TYR A 679 3.53 -20.37 -16.45
N VAL A 680 3.02 -21.55 -16.05
CA VAL A 680 3.43 -22.27 -14.81
C VAL A 680 4.07 -23.65 -15.11
N GLY A 681 4.31 -23.97 -16.39
CA GLY A 681 4.94 -25.23 -16.80
C GLY A 681 3.96 -26.28 -17.36
N ASP A 682 3.93 -27.48 -16.76
CA ASP A 682 3.15 -28.63 -17.25
C ASP A 682 1.63 -28.39 -17.18
N TYR A 683 0.86 -28.83 -18.19
CA TYR A 683 -0.61 -28.69 -18.25
C TYR A 683 -1.34 -29.26 -17.04
N ARG A 684 -0.72 -30.20 -16.32
CA ARG A 684 -1.25 -30.73 -15.05
C ARG A 684 -1.40 -29.66 -13.96
N TYR A 685 -0.61 -28.58 -13.98
CA TYR A 685 -0.68 -27.47 -13.00
C TYR A 685 -1.84 -26.50 -13.22
N TYR A 686 -2.54 -26.63 -14.34
CA TYR A 686 -3.74 -25.86 -14.72
C TYR A 686 -5.04 -26.62 -14.40
N SER A 687 -4.94 -27.65 -13.57
CA SER A 687 -6.05 -28.50 -13.15
C SER A 687 -6.53 -28.15 -11.74
N GLY A 688 -7.53 -28.89 -11.24
CA GLY A 688 -7.93 -28.83 -9.84
C GLY A 688 -7.00 -29.66 -8.95
N SER A 689 -6.41 -29.03 -7.93
CA SER A 689 -5.50 -29.70 -7.00
C SER A 689 -5.72 -29.29 -5.55
N GLY A 690 -5.54 -30.24 -4.62
CA GLY A 690 -5.57 -29.99 -3.18
C GLY A 690 -6.90 -29.39 -2.73
N ALA A 691 -8.02 -30.05 -3.01
CA ALA A 691 -9.33 -29.43 -2.83
C ALA A 691 -9.63 -29.05 -1.37
N GLY A 692 -9.15 -29.85 -0.41
CA GLY A 692 -9.09 -29.45 0.99
C GLY A 692 -7.95 -28.46 1.23
N VAL A 693 -6.72 -28.90 0.97
CA VAL A 693 -5.49 -28.12 1.18
C VAL A 693 -4.56 -28.22 -0.02
N TYR A 694 -4.04 -27.08 -0.47
CA TYR A 694 -2.94 -27.02 -1.43
C TYR A 694 -1.72 -26.37 -0.77
N CYS A 695 -0.58 -27.06 -0.81
CA CYS A 695 0.71 -26.56 -0.34
C CYS A 695 1.62 -26.29 -1.55
N GLU A 696 1.97 -25.02 -1.74
CA GLU A 696 2.84 -24.58 -2.83
C GLU A 696 4.32 -24.76 -2.49
N ILE A 697 5.18 -24.59 -3.51
CA ILE A 697 6.61 -24.86 -3.50
C ILE A 697 7.31 -24.31 -2.25
N GLU A 698 8.16 -25.13 -1.63
CA GLU A 698 8.98 -24.75 -0.47
C GLU A 698 8.20 -24.29 0.78
N SER A 699 6.87 -24.44 0.82
CA SER A 699 6.10 -24.24 2.06
C SER A 699 6.41 -25.31 3.10
N GLU A 700 6.28 -24.96 4.39
CA GLU A 700 6.59 -25.87 5.52
C GLU A 700 5.42 -26.01 6.51
N PRO A 701 4.24 -26.50 6.08
CA PRO A 701 3.06 -26.54 6.94
C PRO A 701 3.06 -27.72 7.92
N LYS A 702 2.42 -27.53 9.07
CA LYS A 702 2.27 -28.58 10.10
C LYS A 702 0.81 -28.80 10.48
N PHE A 703 0.36 -30.04 10.45
CA PHE A 703 -0.99 -30.45 10.81
C PHE A 703 -0.94 -31.42 11.97
N ILE A 704 -1.67 -31.13 13.05
CA ILE A 704 -1.72 -31.93 14.26
C ILE A 704 -3.17 -32.20 14.60
N GLU A 705 -3.56 -33.48 14.68
CA GLU A 705 -4.90 -33.92 15.07
C GLU A 705 -6.02 -33.37 14.17
N CYS A 706 -5.69 -33.03 12.91
CA CYS A 706 -6.65 -32.49 11.96
C CYS A 706 -7.49 -33.57 11.27
N LEU A 707 -8.73 -33.23 10.93
CA LEU A 707 -9.61 -34.01 10.06
C LEU A 707 -9.72 -33.35 8.69
N ILE A 708 -9.34 -34.06 7.64
CA ILE A 708 -9.44 -33.62 6.25
C ILE A 708 -10.36 -34.62 5.54
N SER A 709 -11.61 -34.22 5.26
CA SER A 709 -12.62 -35.18 4.82
C SER A 709 -13.65 -34.72 3.80
N GLY A 710 -14.01 -35.61 2.88
CA GLY A 710 -15.08 -35.35 1.90
C GLY A 710 -14.73 -34.27 0.88
N ASN A 711 -13.45 -33.96 0.71
CA ASN A 711 -12.98 -32.96 -0.25
C ASN A 711 -12.80 -33.59 -1.63
N GLN A 712 -13.00 -32.80 -2.70
CA GLN A 712 -12.98 -33.31 -4.07
C GLN A 712 -12.23 -32.42 -5.06
N SER A 713 -11.18 -32.97 -5.68
CA SER A 713 -10.50 -32.36 -6.83
C SER A 713 -11.17 -32.77 -8.14
N ARG A 714 -11.11 -31.93 -9.17
CA ARG A 714 -11.58 -32.21 -10.54
C ARG A 714 -10.75 -31.46 -11.57
N GLY A 715 -10.47 -32.11 -12.70
CA GLY A 715 -9.81 -31.44 -13.81
C GLY A 715 -10.77 -30.61 -14.64
N GLY A 716 -10.20 -29.66 -15.38
CA GLY A 716 -10.90 -29.03 -16.50
C GLY A 716 -10.85 -29.91 -17.75
N MET A 717 -11.39 -29.40 -18.85
CA MET A 717 -11.32 -30.05 -20.16
C MET A 717 -10.22 -29.43 -21.03
N SER A 718 -9.52 -30.26 -21.80
CA SER A 718 -8.63 -29.78 -22.86
C SER A 718 -9.43 -29.13 -23.99
N GLY A 719 -8.75 -28.27 -24.73
CA GLY A 719 -9.18 -27.87 -26.05
C GLY A 719 -9.16 -29.02 -27.05
N ARG A 720 -9.91 -28.89 -28.14
CA ARG A 720 -9.75 -29.73 -29.33
C ARG A 720 -8.90 -29.00 -30.36
N GLY A 721 -7.95 -29.66 -31.00
CA GLY A 721 -7.16 -29.01 -32.05
C GLY A 721 -7.99 -28.72 -33.29
N GLY A 722 -7.49 -27.81 -34.13
CA GLY A 722 -8.16 -27.28 -35.32
C GLY A 722 -8.48 -28.33 -36.38
N THR A 723 -9.47 -28.05 -37.23
CA THR A 723 -9.71 -28.91 -38.41
C THR A 723 -8.53 -28.89 -39.36
N MET A 724 -8.28 -30.01 -40.01
CA MET A 724 -7.28 -30.18 -41.06
C MET A 724 -7.99 -30.45 -42.41
N PRO A 725 -7.27 -30.45 -43.55
CA PRO A 725 -7.85 -30.74 -44.86
C PRO A 725 -8.62 -32.06 -44.89
N ALA A 726 -9.57 -32.17 -45.82
CA ALA A 726 -10.32 -33.40 -46.03
C ALA A 726 -9.38 -34.61 -46.22
N GLY A 727 -9.56 -35.64 -45.39
CA GLY A 727 -8.73 -36.84 -45.39
C GLY A 727 -7.56 -36.83 -44.40
N GLN A 728 -7.40 -35.77 -43.60
CA GLN A 728 -6.45 -35.70 -42.49
C GLN A 728 -7.18 -35.57 -41.15
N ASP A 729 -6.60 -36.15 -40.10
CA ASP A 729 -7.06 -35.95 -38.74
C ASP A 729 -6.85 -34.50 -38.30
N ARG A 730 -7.70 -34.03 -37.40
CA ARG A 730 -7.54 -32.71 -36.76
C ARG A 730 -6.19 -32.60 -36.07
N GLN A 731 -5.73 -31.37 -35.88
CA GLN A 731 -4.59 -31.15 -35.01
C GLN A 731 -4.92 -31.64 -33.59
N GLN A 732 -3.89 -32.02 -32.83
CA GLN A 732 -4.08 -32.54 -31.49
C GLN A 732 -4.56 -31.46 -30.50
N PRO A 733 -5.39 -31.82 -29.50
CA PRO A 733 -6.05 -33.12 -29.33
C PRO A 733 -7.13 -33.40 -30.37
N ILE A 734 -7.19 -34.63 -30.90
CA ILE A 734 -8.28 -35.05 -31.82
C ILE A 734 -9.66 -34.96 -31.12
N THR A 735 -9.71 -35.35 -29.84
CA THR A 735 -10.89 -35.29 -28.96
C THR A 735 -10.51 -34.56 -27.69
N ALA A 736 -11.37 -33.65 -27.23
CA ALA A 736 -11.20 -33.00 -25.94
C ALA A 736 -11.26 -34.03 -24.80
N TYR A 737 -10.43 -33.86 -23.77
CA TYR A 737 -10.37 -34.79 -22.65
C TYR A 737 -10.28 -34.08 -21.30
N GLU A 738 -10.74 -34.75 -20.24
CA GLU A 738 -10.60 -34.24 -18.88
C GLU A 738 -9.15 -34.35 -18.40
N LEU A 739 -8.62 -33.27 -17.85
CA LEU A 739 -7.29 -33.23 -17.29
C LEU A 739 -7.20 -34.06 -16.01
N PRO A 740 -6.04 -34.68 -15.73
CA PRO A 740 -5.79 -35.27 -14.43
C PRO A 740 -5.90 -34.25 -13.29
N SER A 741 -6.37 -34.68 -12.12
CA SER A 741 -6.41 -33.86 -10.90
C SER A 741 -5.73 -34.58 -9.73
N TYR A 742 -5.27 -33.81 -8.74
CA TYR A 742 -4.35 -34.30 -7.72
C TYR A 742 -4.78 -33.89 -6.33
N GLY A 743 -4.77 -34.81 -5.37
CA GLY A 743 -4.99 -34.48 -3.97
C GLY A 743 -6.43 -34.07 -3.69
N GLY A 744 -7.34 -35.05 -3.60
CA GLY A 744 -8.73 -34.78 -3.22
C GLY A 744 -8.79 -34.10 -1.85
N GLY A 745 -8.05 -34.63 -0.87
CA GLY A 745 -7.84 -33.99 0.43
C GLY A 745 -6.74 -32.95 0.38
N VAL A 746 -5.51 -33.39 0.13
CA VAL A 746 -4.31 -32.53 0.17
C VAL A 746 -3.44 -32.72 -1.07
N PHE A 747 -2.88 -31.64 -1.59
CA PHE A 747 -1.78 -31.66 -2.55
C PHE A 747 -0.57 -30.93 -1.99
N CYS A 748 0.62 -31.53 -2.09
CA CYS A 748 1.89 -30.86 -1.78
C CYS A 748 2.77 -30.80 -3.03
N GLY A 749 3.14 -29.60 -3.46
CA GLY A 749 4.02 -29.39 -4.60
C GLY A 749 5.49 -29.68 -4.30
N GLU A 750 6.33 -29.26 -5.23
CA GLU A 750 7.78 -29.45 -5.19
C GLU A 750 8.42 -28.90 -3.89
N LYS A 751 9.38 -29.64 -3.33
CA LYS A 751 10.18 -29.24 -2.14
C LYS A 751 9.39 -28.84 -0.89
N VAL A 752 8.09 -29.15 -0.82
CA VAL A 752 7.28 -28.91 0.39
C VAL A 752 7.83 -29.73 1.57
N LYS A 753 7.85 -29.14 2.77
CA LYS A 753 8.17 -29.86 4.01
C LYS A 753 6.95 -29.91 4.92
N ALA A 754 6.09 -30.91 4.73
CA ALA A 754 4.85 -31.02 5.51
C ALA A 754 4.93 -32.10 6.59
N GLU A 755 4.42 -31.78 7.77
CA GLU A 755 4.28 -32.73 8.88
C GLU A 755 2.80 -32.96 9.21
N PHE A 756 2.40 -34.23 9.25
CA PHE A 756 1.06 -34.66 9.66
C PHE A 756 1.17 -35.60 10.87
N VAL A 757 0.61 -35.17 11.99
CA VAL A 757 0.67 -35.92 13.26
C VAL A 757 -0.75 -36.19 13.72
N LYS A 758 -1.12 -37.48 13.84
CA LYS A 758 -2.46 -37.94 14.24
C LYS A 758 -3.62 -37.41 13.37
N CYS A 759 -3.33 -37.12 12.11
CA CYS A 759 -4.33 -36.60 11.18
C CYS A 759 -5.21 -37.70 10.58
N ARG A 760 -6.42 -37.32 10.16
CA ARG A 760 -7.43 -38.22 9.57
C ARG A 760 -7.80 -37.73 8.17
N PHE A 761 -7.59 -38.55 7.16
CA PHE A 761 -7.88 -38.26 5.74
C PHE A 761 -9.00 -39.18 5.27
N TYR A 762 -10.25 -38.71 5.30
CA TYR A 762 -11.43 -39.56 5.12
C TYR A 762 -12.28 -39.17 3.92
N ASP A 763 -12.75 -40.16 3.16
CA ASP A 763 -13.79 -39.96 2.14
C ASP A 763 -13.44 -38.89 1.08
N ASN A 764 -12.15 -38.58 0.89
CA ASN A 764 -11.71 -37.60 -0.09
C ASN A 764 -11.62 -38.25 -1.48
N VAL A 765 -11.89 -37.45 -2.51
CA VAL A 765 -12.07 -37.93 -3.88
C VAL A 765 -11.16 -37.18 -4.85
N ALA A 766 -10.29 -37.93 -5.52
CA ALA A 766 -9.82 -37.58 -6.85
C ALA A 766 -10.66 -38.41 -7.85
N PRO A 767 -11.11 -37.84 -8.98
CA PRO A 767 -12.15 -38.43 -9.81
C PRO A 767 -11.64 -39.67 -10.54
N LYS A 768 -12.55 -40.62 -10.75
CA LYS A 768 -12.36 -41.77 -11.65
C LYS A 768 -13.06 -41.46 -12.97
N PRO A 769 -12.52 -41.91 -14.12
CA PRO A 769 -13.19 -41.79 -15.42
C PRO A 769 -14.64 -42.28 -15.38
N SER A 770 -15.57 -41.43 -15.84
CA SER A 770 -17.00 -41.74 -15.92
C SER A 770 -17.64 -41.50 -17.30
N THR A 771 -16.88 -40.99 -18.29
CA THR A 771 -17.34 -40.71 -19.67
C THR A 771 -16.30 -41.11 -20.73
N ASN A 772 -16.61 -40.97 -22.03
CA ASN A 772 -15.72 -41.24 -23.17
C ASN A 772 -14.63 -40.17 -23.42
N TYR A 773 -14.48 -39.18 -22.53
CA TYR A 773 -13.55 -38.04 -22.70
C TYR A 773 -12.29 -38.16 -21.81
N THR A 774 -11.78 -39.36 -21.56
CA THR A 774 -10.56 -39.55 -20.75
C THR A 774 -9.47 -40.21 -21.58
N LEU A 775 -8.32 -39.54 -21.75
CA LEU A 775 -7.15 -40.11 -22.44
C LEU A 775 -6.51 -41.29 -21.70
N SER A 776 -6.71 -41.36 -20.38
CA SER A 776 -6.10 -42.35 -19.50
C SER A 776 -7.08 -42.82 -18.44
N SER A 777 -6.92 -44.07 -18.01
CA SER A 777 -7.59 -44.58 -16.79
C SER A 777 -7.13 -43.85 -15.52
N SER A 778 -5.97 -43.19 -15.58
CA SER A 778 -5.30 -42.46 -14.51
C SER A 778 -5.70 -40.98 -14.52
N LEU A 779 -6.95 -40.69 -14.14
CA LEU A 779 -7.50 -39.33 -14.07
C LEU A 779 -7.18 -38.68 -12.72
N GLY A 780 -7.77 -39.18 -11.63
CA GLY A 780 -7.54 -38.68 -10.28
C GLY A 780 -6.38 -39.38 -9.58
N HIS A 781 -5.50 -38.60 -8.95
CA HIS A 781 -4.34 -39.08 -8.21
C HIS A 781 -4.42 -38.64 -6.74
N GLY A 782 -4.23 -39.58 -5.80
CA GLY A 782 -4.15 -39.21 -4.38
C GLY A 782 -5.47 -38.71 -3.82
N GLY A 783 -6.45 -39.60 -3.63
CA GLY A 783 -7.76 -39.24 -3.09
C GLY A 783 -7.61 -38.56 -1.72
N GLY A 784 -6.87 -39.18 -0.80
CA GLY A 784 -6.49 -38.60 0.48
C GLY A 784 -5.43 -37.51 0.33
N ILE A 785 -4.27 -37.87 -0.23
CA ILE A 785 -3.15 -36.94 -0.44
C ILE A 785 -2.34 -37.28 -1.70
N ALA A 786 -1.84 -36.27 -2.39
CA ALA A 786 -0.88 -36.37 -3.49
C ALA A 786 0.33 -35.44 -3.24
N PHE A 787 1.54 -35.87 -3.60
CA PHE A 787 2.74 -35.02 -3.51
C PHE A 787 3.81 -35.37 -4.55
N GLU A 788 4.72 -34.44 -4.84
CA GLU A 788 5.76 -34.66 -5.85
C GLU A 788 7.08 -33.90 -5.61
N ARG A 789 8.15 -34.46 -6.21
CA ARG A 789 9.47 -33.86 -6.40
C ARG A 789 10.11 -33.31 -5.12
N SER A 790 10.78 -34.21 -4.41
CA SER A 790 11.70 -33.92 -3.31
C SER A 790 11.07 -33.22 -2.11
N SER A 791 9.82 -33.54 -1.83
CA SER A 791 9.10 -33.07 -0.65
C SER A 791 9.48 -33.90 0.59
N SER A 792 9.78 -33.23 1.70
CA SER A 792 10.04 -33.89 2.99
C SER A 792 8.72 -34.06 3.73
N ILE A 793 7.97 -35.11 3.39
CA ILE A 793 6.65 -35.37 3.97
C ILE A 793 6.72 -36.41 5.08
N VAL A 794 6.22 -36.06 6.26
CA VAL A 794 6.19 -36.92 7.45
C VAL A 794 4.75 -37.18 7.88
N PHE A 795 4.41 -38.45 8.05
CA PHE A 795 3.16 -38.91 8.65
C PHE A 795 3.47 -39.73 9.90
N ASP A 796 2.94 -39.29 11.04
CA ASP A 796 2.99 -40.01 12.31
C ASP A 796 1.56 -40.25 12.81
N SER A 797 1.24 -41.51 13.11
CA SER A 797 -0.02 -41.89 13.75
C SER A 797 -1.29 -41.48 12.97
N CYS A 798 -1.19 -41.35 11.64
CA CYS A 798 -2.28 -40.87 10.79
C CYS A 798 -3.21 -42.00 10.32
N SER A 799 -4.40 -41.63 9.83
CA SER A 799 -5.33 -42.60 9.24
C SER A 799 -5.95 -42.11 7.93
N PHE A 800 -5.83 -42.94 6.89
CA PHE A 800 -6.39 -42.73 5.55
C PHE A 800 -7.53 -43.73 5.34
N ARG A 801 -8.78 -43.26 5.25
CA ARG A 801 -9.94 -44.15 5.15
C ARG A 801 -10.90 -43.77 4.03
N ARG A 802 -11.38 -44.77 3.28
CA ARG A 802 -12.43 -44.61 2.27
C ARG A 802 -12.18 -43.51 1.24
N ASN A 803 -10.91 -43.16 1.01
CA ASN A 803 -10.57 -42.24 -0.05
C ASN A 803 -10.70 -42.95 -1.41
N ASN A 804 -10.94 -42.17 -2.46
CA ASN A 804 -11.20 -42.68 -3.80
C ASN A 804 -10.34 -41.92 -4.83
N ALA A 805 -9.68 -42.64 -5.73
CA ALA A 805 -8.90 -42.05 -6.83
C ALA A 805 -8.74 -43.06 -7.97
N SER A 806 -8.35 -42.63 -9.17
CA SER A 806 -7.85 -43.58 -10.16
C SER A 806 -6.54 -44.23 -9.71
N VAL A 807 -5.61 -43.42 -9.20
CA VAL A 807 -4.27 -43.86 -8.76
C VAL A 807 -4.03 -43.44 -7.31
N GLY A 808 -3.56 -44.37 -6.47
CA GLY A 808 -3.11 -44.09 -5.11
C GLY A 808 -4.19 -43.45 -4.24
N ALA A 809 -5.33 -44.11 -4.03
CA ALA A 809 -6.50 -43.49 -3.39
C ALA A 809 -6.24 -42.97 -1.97
N GLY A 810 -5.48 -43.69 -1.15
CA GLY A 810 -5.05 -43.17 0.15
C GLY A 810 -3.96 -42.12 0.01
N MET A 811 -2.94 -42.44 -0.78
CA MET A 811 -1.74 -41.65 -0.98
C MET A 811 -1.17 -41.91 -2.38
N TYR A 812 -0.76 -40.85 -3.07
CA TYR A 812 -0.03 -40.88 -4.32
C TYR A 812 1.23 -40.03 -4.19
N TYR A 813 2.35 -40.46 -4.78
CA TYR A 813 3.56 -39.65 -4.83
C TYR A 813 4.39 -39.90 -6.08
N LEU A 814 5.09 -38.85 -6.53
CA LEU A 814 5.96 -38.88 -7.70
C LEU A 814 7.36 -38.38 -7.33
N GLU A 815 8.39 -39.20 -7.60
CA GLU A 815 9.80 -38.85 -7.35
C GLU A 815 10.07 -38.39 -5.91
N ASP A 816 9.50 -39.12 -4.95
CA ASP A 816 9.53 -38.78 -3.52
C ASP A 816 9.63 -40.00 -2.60
N PHE A 817 10.02 -39.74 -1.34
CA PHE A 817 10.20 -40.75 -0.30
C PHE A 817 9.60 -40.27 1.04
N PRO A 818 8.29 -40.49 1.29
CA PRO A 818 7.65 -40.06 2.53
C PRO A 818 8.12 -40.90 3.73
N THR A 819 8.10 -40.29 4.93
CA THR A 819 8.19 -41.04 6.19
C THR A 819 6.78 -41.36 6.68
N VAL A 820 6.45 -42.64 6.81
CA VAL A 820 5.15 -43.11 7.29
C VAL A 820 5.34 -43.99 8.53
N ALA A 821 4.98 -43.47 9.69
CA ALA A 821 5.08 -44.15 10.98
C ALA A 821 3.69 -44.31 11.62
N ASP A 822 3.38 -45.51 12.10
CA ASP A 822 2.15 -45.83 12.85
C ASP A 822 0.83 -45.43 12.17
N CYS A 823 0.82 -45.44 10.82
CA CYS A 823 -0.33 -45.03 10.03
C CYS A 823 -1.24 -46.18 9.60
N ASN A 824 -2.54 -45.88 9.44
CA ASN A 824 -3.56 -46.85 9.01
C ASN A 824 -4.17 -46.48 7.66
N PHE A 825 -4.12 -47.39 6.67
CA PHE A 825 -4.78 -47.26 5.37
C PHE A 825 -5.93 -48.27 5.26
N ILE A 826 -7.18 -47.80 5.30
CA ILE A 826 -8.36 -48.69 5.44
C ILE A 826 -9.40 -48.35 4.37
N ALA A 827 -9.79 -49.36 3.58
CA ALA A 827 -10.88 -49.25 2.61
C ALA A 827 -10.72 -48.10 1.57
N ASN A 828 -9.49 -47.72 1.24
CA ASN A 828 -9.22 -46.79 0.14
C ASN A 828 -9.38 -47.53 -1.20
N ASN A 829 -10.00 -46.89 -2.19
CA ASN A 829 -10.39 -47.53 -3.45
C ASN A 829 -9.71 -46.85 -4.65
N ALA A 830 -8.73 -47.53 -5.25
CA ALA A 830 -8.06 -47.11 -6.48
C ALA A 830 -8.20 -48.13 -7.61
N TYR A 831 -8.11 -47.69 -8.87
CA TYR A 831 -7.89 -48.62 -9.98
C TYR A 831 -6.44 -49.11 -10.00
N GLN A 832 -5.51 -48.22 -9.68
CA GLN A 832 -4.08 -48.50 -9.53
C GLN A 832 -3.68 -48.08 -8.11
N GLY A 833 -3.38 -49.07 -7.26
CA GLY A 833 -3.18 -48.90 -5.82
C GLY A 833 -1.78 -48.45 -5.45
#